data_AF-A0A542D4I8-F1
#
_entry.id   AF-A0A542D4I8-F1
#
_cell.length_a   1.000
_cell.length_b   1.000
_cell.length_c   1.000
_cell.angle_alpha   90.00
_cell.angle_beta   90.00
_cell.angle_gamma   90.00
#
_symmetry.space_group_name_H-M   'P 1'
#
loop_
_entity.id
_entity.type
_entity.pdbx_description
1 polymer ?
#
loop_
_entity_poly.entity_id
_entity_poly.type
_entity_poly.pdbx_seq_one_letter_code
_entity_poly.pdbx_strand_id
1 'polypeptide(L)'
;MLSFAPAIRRYTYNSNLLYNLRIFIALAGASAVPWWLGIPKLTIPLTLGVVAAALTDLDDRLAGRLRNLLITLICFFVASASIELLFPYPWLFALGLTTSTCGFILLGALGQRYATIAFGALLIAVYTMLGTSMYEAWYQQPTLLIIGAVWYNLLTLIGHLLFPIKPLQENLAHCYEQLANYLDAKANLFDPDAERDADLPWMDVAMANSTLVTTLNQTKASLLTRLKGDRGQRGTRRTLHYYFVAQDIHERASSSHVQYQALSQQFRHSDILFRFQRLLTMQARACQQLAQSILLRQKYLHNPRFEPAFMRIEEALARIAPTADNRELTRALSHLLKNLRAIDAQLANIESEQSLASGKAEENSLSDDRLTGWSDIRLRISRHLTPQSALFRHAIRMSVVLCAGYAFIQLTGMQHGYWILLTSLFVCQPNYNATRRRLALRIVGTLAGILIGLPILYFVPSLEGQMILIVISGVLFFAFRTVQYAHATMFITLLVLLCFNLLGEGFEVAAPRVYDTLLGCAIAWAAVSFIWPDWKFRQLPAIVRKTLNADCRYLDAILVQYHQGKDNGLAYRIARRDAHNSDAELASVISNMSADPKADKAIQDAAFRLLCLNHTLLSYISALGAHRERLDSVAVLDLLNDAVCYVDGALHHEVQDRQRISQALDALSGRIESLVTEPESKEQLVLQQIGLVLELLPELTALNTQIGKAI
;
A
#
# COMPACT_ATOMS: atom_id res chain seq x y z
N MET A 1 -41.59 14.24 -10.16
CA MET A 1 -40.33 14.78 -10.70
C MET A 1 -39.13 14.07 -10.06
N LEU A 2 -39.10 12.74 -10.20
CA LEU A 2 -38.32 11.81 -9.38
C LEU A 2 -37.64 10.76 -10.29
N SER A 3 -36.41 10.37 -9.94
CA SER A 3 -35.67 9.12 -10.30
C SER A 3 -34.26 9.33 -10.88
N PHE A 4 -33.98 10.39 -11.64
CA PHE A 4 -32.64 10.56 -12.26
C PHE A 4 -31.55 11.09 -11.33
N ALA A 5 -31.91 11.80 -10.25
CA ALA A 5 -30.95 12.41 -9.33
C ALA A 5 -30.01 11.40 -8.61
N PRO A 6 -30.48 10.26 -8.05
CA PRO A 6 -29.57 9.30 -7.41
C PRO A 6 -28.62 8.60 -8.40
N ALA A 7 -29.04 8.35 -9.63
CA ALA A 7 -28.18 7.76 -10.67
C ALA A 7 -27.08 8.72 -11.13
N ILE A 8 -27.41 9.99 -11.37
CA ILE A 8 -26.43 11.05 -11.70
C ILE A 8 -25.52 11.35 -10.50
N ARG A 9 -26.04 11.26 -9.28
CA ARG A 9 -25.25 11.41 -8.05
C ARG A 9 -24.27 10.23 -7.89
N ARG A 10 -24.71 8.99 -8.12
CA ARG A 10 -23.83 7.81 -8.15
C ARG A 10 -22.80 7.89 -9.28
N TYR A 11 -23.16 8.47 -10.42
CA TYR A 11 -22.29 8.71 -11.58
C TYR A 11 -21.18 9.73 -11.28
N THR A 12 -21.52 10.87 -10.67
CA THR A 12 -20.56 11.90 -10.23
C THR A 12 -19.65 11.41 -9.08
N TYR A 13 -20.09 10.42 -8.30
CA TYR A 13 -19.28 9.82 -7.25
C TYR A 13 -18.41 8.64 -7.70
N ASN A 14 -18.62 8.04 -8.89
CA ASN A 14 -17.73 6.99 -9.39
C ASN A 14 -16.42 7.60 -9.92
N SER A 15 -15.36 7.50 -9.13
CA SER A 15 -14.06 8.15 -9.39
C SER A 15 -13.33 7.57 -10.59
N ASN A 16 -13.48 6.27 -10.83
CA ASN A 16 -12.96 5.62 -12.02
C ASN A 16 -13.60 6.20 -13.29
N LEU A 17 -14.89 6.52 -13.24
CA LEU A 17 -15.60 7.05 -14.39
C LEU A 17 -15.19 8.49 -14.70
N LEU A 18 -15.07 9.35 -13.69
CA LEU A 18 -14.56 10.72 -13.87
C LEU A 18 -13.11 10.73 -14.36
N TYR A 19 -12.29 9.82 -13.84
CA TYR A 19 -10.93 9.61 -14.33
C TYR A 19 -10.90 9.20 -15.80
N ASN A 20 -11.71 8.21 -16.20
CA ASN A 20 -11.80 7.75 -17.59
C ASN A 20 -12.37 8.84 -18.52
N LEU A 21 -13.35 9.62 -18.06
CA LEU A 21 -13.89 10.77 -18.80
C LEU A 21 -12.82 11.84 -19.02
N ARG A 22 -12.00 12.13 -18.01
CA ARG A 22 -10.86 13.06 -18.14
C ARG A 22 -9.85 12.56 -19.16
N ILE A 23 -9.52 11.26 -19.14
CA ILE A 23 -8.64 10.64 -20.14
C ILE A 23 -9.26 10.72 -21.54
N PHE A 24 -10.56 10.48 -21.67
CA PHE A 24 -11.28 10.62 -22.93
C PHE A 24 -11.17 12.04 -23.49
N ILE A 25 -11.47 13.07 -22.69
CA ILE A 25 -11.35 14.48 -23.10
C ILE A 25 -9.89 14.81 -23.47
N ALA A 26 -8.93 14.31 -22.70
CA ALA A 26 -7.52 14.57 -22.95
C ALA A 26 -7.05 13.98 -24.31
N LEU A 27 -7.34 12.71 -24.55
CA LEU A 27 -6.96 12.02 -25.79
C LEU A 27 -7.76 12.49 -27.00
N ALA A 28 -9.05 12.79 -26.82
CA ALA A 28 -9.88 13.38 -27.86
C ALA A 28 -9.34 14.74 -28.28
N GLY A 29 -8.97 15.61 -27.32
CA GLY A 29 -8.31 16.88 -27.62
C GLY A 29 -6.97 16.72 -28.35
N ALA A 30 -6.13 15.78 -27.89
CA ALA A 30 -4.83 15.50 -28.50
C ALA A 30 -4.91 14.91 -29.92
N SER A 31 -6.04 14.30 -30.29
CA SER A 31 -6.25 13.70 -31.62
C SER A 31 -7.07 14.62 -32.55
N ALA A 32 -8.08 15.29 -32.02
CA ALA A 32 -8.98 16.14 -32.79
C ALA A 32 -8.35 17.47 -33.23
N VAL A 33 -7.47 18.07 -32.41
CA VAL A 33 -6.79 19.33 -32.77
C VAL A 33 -5.86 19.14 -33.98
N PRO A 34 -4.95 18.14 -34.01
CA PRO A 34 -4.15 17.84 -35.21
C PRO A 34 -5.00 17.52 -36.44
N TRP A 35 -6.10 16.80 -36.26
CA TRP A 35 -7.03 16.47 -37.34
C TRP A 35 -7.69 17.73 -37.92
N TRP A 36 -8.16 18.64 -37.07
CA TRP A 36 -8.74 19.92 -37.49
C TRP A 36 -7.72 20.84 -38.18
N LEU A 37 -6.45 20.79 -37.76
CA LEU A 37 -5.35 21.52 -38.41
C LEU A 37 -4.86 20.87 -39.72
N GLY A 38 -5.34 19.68 -40.06
CA GLY A 38 -4.91 18.94 -41.25
C GLY A 38 -3.51 18.32 -41.15
N ILE A 39 -2.94 18.19 -39.94
CA ILE A 39 -1.58 17.68 -39.70
C ILE A 39 -1.62 16.49 -38.74
N PRO A 40 -2.08 15.30 -39.17
CA PRO A 40 -2.27 14.13 -38.30
C PRO A 40 -0.97 13.61 -37.66
N LYS A 41 0.20 13.93 -38.25
CA LYS A 41 1.51 13.63 -37.70
C LYS A 41 1.73 14.18 -36.28
N LEU A 42 1.07 15.28 -35.91
CA LEU A 42 1.18 15.87 -34.57
C LEU A 42 0.47 15.04 -33.49
N THR A 43 -0.45 14.16 -33.86
CA THR A 43 -1.22 13.32 -32.92
C THR A 43 -0.30 12.41 -32.10
N ILE A 44 0.78 11.89 -32.67
CA ILE A 44 1.67 10.93 -31.99
C ILE A 44 2.35 11.54 -30.76
N PRO A 45 3.16 12.62 -30.86
CA PRO A 45 3.80 13.19 -29.69
C PRO A 45 2.78 13.81 -28.71
N LEU A 46 1.67 14.39 -29.18
CA LEU A 46 0.64 14.93 -28.29
C LEU A 46 -0.02 13.84 -27.44
N THR A 47 -0.42 12.73 -28.05
CA THR A 47 -1.04 11.60 -27.34
C THR A 47 -0.06 10.93 -26.39
N LEU A 48 1.20 10.72 -26.79
CA LEU A 48 2.24 10.17 -25.91
C LEU A 48 2.56 11.10 -24.73
N GLY A 49 2.54 12.42 -24.95
CA GLY A 49 2.66 13.43 -23.90
C GLY A 49 1.51 13.37 -22.89
N VAL A 50 0.26 13.22 -23.36
CA VAL A 50 -0.91 13.00 -22.50
C VAL A 50 -0.76 11.70 -21.70
N VAL A 51 -0.35 10.59 -22.35
CA VAL A 51 -0.18 9.29 -21.69
C VAL A 51 0.91 9.36 -20.61
N ALA A 52 2.05 9.99 -20.90
CA ALA A 52 3.12 10.18 -19.93
C ALA A 52 2.66 11.00 -18.73
N ALA A 53 2.02 12.15 -18.97
CA ALA A 53 1.49 13.00 -17.91
C ALA A 53 0.46 12.27 -17.03
N ALA A 54 -0.44 11.50 -17.65
CA ALA A 54 -1.44 10.70 -16.95
C ALA A 54 -0.86 9.52 -16.16
N LEU A 55 0.25 8.92 -16.62
CA LEU A 55 0.99 7.92 -15.86
C LEU A 55 1.71 8.53 -14.66
N THR A 56 2.03 9.82 -14.73
CA THR A 56 2.80 10.54 -13.70
C THR A 56 1.96 11.49 -12.85
N ASP A 57 0.64 11.43 -12.98
CA ASP A 57 -0.27 12.29 -12.24
C ASP A 57 -0.10 12.05 -10.74
N LEU A 58 0.14 13.12 -9.99
CA LEU A 58 0.35 13.09 -8.55
C LEU A 58 -0.77 13.88 -7.88
N ASP A 59 -1.43 13.24 -6.91
CA ASP A 59 -2.42 13.92 -6.09
C ASP A 59 -1.74 14.71 -4.98
N ASP A 60 -1.75 16.03 -5.14
CA ASP A 60 -1.26 16.99 -4.15
C ASP A 60 -2.23 18.20 -4.10
N ARG A 61 -2.11 19.05 -3.07
CA ARG A 61 -2.85 20.32 -2.98
C ARG A 61 -2.57 21.18 -4.20
N LEU A 62 -3.52 22.01 -4.66
CA LEU A 62 -3.34 22.94 -5.78
C LEU A 62 -1.95 23.61 -5.86
N ALA A 63 -1.46 24.24 -4.79
CA ALA A 63 -0.13 24.87 -4.78
C ALA A 63 1.03 23.86 -4.92
N GLY A 64 0.93 22.71 -4.25
CA GLY A 64 1.88 21.61 -4.39
C GLY A 64 1.83 20.99 -5.79
N ARG A 65 0.64 20.80 -6.35
CA ARG A 65 0.39 20.30 -7.69
C ARG A 65 0.93 21.23 -8.76
N LEU A 66 0.76 22.54 -8.64
CA LEU A 66 1.37 23.52 -9.55
C LEU A 66 2.90 23.46 -9.50
N ARG A 67 3.49 23.35 -8.30
CA ARG A 67 4.93 23.17 -8.15
C ARG A 67 5.40 21.84 -8.74
N ASN A 68 4.69 20.75 -8.47
CA ASN A 68 5.02 19.42 -8.99
C ASN A 68 4.90 19.41 -10.51
N LEU A 69 3.85 20.02 -11.07
CA LEU A 69 3.65 20.20 -12.50
C LEU A 69 4.81 20.96 -13.12
N LEU A 70 5.23 22.10 -12.55
CA LEU A 70 6.37 22.86 -13.05
C LEU A 70 7.64 21.99 -13.08
N ILE A 71 7.92 21.26 -11.99
CA ILE A 71 9.06 20.36 -11.90
C ILE A 71 8.96 19.25 -12.95
N THR A 72 7.80 18.61 -13.10
CA THR A 72 7.54 17.56 -14.09
C THR A 72 7.76 18.06 -15.51
N LEU A 73 7.21 19.22 -15.87
CA LEU A 73 7.36 19.79 -17.21
C LEU A 73 8.82 20.15 -17.52
N ILE A 74 9.55 20.73 -16.57
CA ILE A 74 10.99 21.00 -16.72
C ILE A 74 11.76 19.69 -16.91
N CYS A 75 11.51 18.68 -16.06
CA CYS A 75 12.17 17.38 -16.19
C CYS A 75 11.84 16.71 -17.53
N PHE A 76 10.60 16.79 -18.01
CA PHE A 76 10.18 16.24 -19.29
C PHE A 76 10.88 16.94 -20.45
N PHE A 77 10.96 18.28 -20.41
CA PHE A 77 11.68 19.05 -21.42
C PHE A 77 13.15 18.70 -21.44
N VAL A 78 13.82 18.72 -20.29
CA VAL A 78 15.26 18.41 -20.20
C VAL A 78 15.52 16.99 -20.66
N ALA A 79 14.71 16.02 -20.23
CA ALA A 79 14.84 14.63 -20.65
C ALA A 79 14.65 14.49 -22.17
N SER A 80 13.59 15.06 -22.73
CA SER A 80 13.30 14.98 -24.17
C SER A 80 14.35 15.72 -25.02
N ALA A 81 14.70 16.95 -24.68
CA ALA A 81 15.74 17.73 -25.36
C ALA A 81 17.11 17.07 -25.28
N SER A 82 17.44 16.43 -24.15
CA SER A 82 18.71 15.70 -24.02
C SER A 82 18.80 14.56 -25.02
N ILE A 83 17.71 13.83 -25.28
CA ILE A 83 17.68 12.76 -26.26
C ILE A 83 17.98 13.30 -27.65
N GLU A 84 17.26 14.34 -28.10
CA GLU A 84 17.46 14.95 -29.42
C GLU A 84 18.90 15.45 -29.65
N LEU A 85 19.51 16.05 -28.62
CA LEU A 85 20.87 16.60 -28.72
C LEU A 85 21.96 15.52 -28.64
N LEU A 86 21.74 14.45 -27.86
CA LEU A 86 22.74 13.39 -27.65
C LEU A 86 22.60 12.23 -28.65
N PHE A 87 21.44 12.05 -29.29
CA PHE A 87 21.18 10.95 -30.21
C PHE A 87 22.23 10.80 -31.34
N PRO A 88 22.77 11.89 -31.93
CA PRO A 88 23.84 11.79 -32.93
C PRO A 88 25.17 11.24 -32.40
N TYR A 89 25.37 11.17 -31.07
CA TYR A 89 26.61 10.77 -30.42
C TYR A 89 26.41 9.52 -29.54
N PRO A 90 26.50 8.29 -30.12
CA PRO A 90 26.08 7.07 -29.43
C PRO A 90 26.75 6.80 -28.07
N TRP A 91 28.04 7.11 -27.93
CA TRP A 91 28.76 6.93 -26.67
C TRP A 91 28.33 7.92 -25.59
N LEU A 92 28.15 9.20 -25.96
CA LEU A 92 27.65 10.23 -25.04
C LEU A 92 26.20 9.94 -24.64
N PHE A 93 25.40 9.47 -25.60
CA PHE A 93 24.04 9.03 -25.34
C PHE A 93 23.97 7.87 -24.36
N ALA A 94 24.78 6.82 -24.56
CA ALA A 94 24.82 5.67 -23.66
C ALA A 94 25.22 6.06 -22.23
N LEU A 95 26.23 6.94 -22.09
CA LEU A 95 26.67 7.47 -20.79
C LEU A 95 25.57 8.34 -20.14
N GLY A 96 24.96 9.24 -20.93
CA GLY A 96 23.85 10.09 -20.50
C GLY A 96 22.65 9.27 -20.03
N LEU A 97 22.22 8.28 -20.82
CA LEU A 97 21.11 7.36 -20.49
C LEU A 97 21.40 6.59 -19.19
N THR A 98 22.61 6.04 -19.03
CA THR A 98 22.98 5.25 -17.85
C THR A 98 23.01 6.11 -16.58
N THR A 99 23.68 7.25 -16.63
CA THR A 99 23.81 8.17 -15.48
C THR A 99 22.48 8.81 -15.09
N SER A 100 21.69 9.26 -16.07
CA SER A 100 20.37 9.85 -15.83
C SER A 100 19.36 8.83 -15.31
N THR A 101 19.35 7.60 -15.83
CA THR A 101 18.50 6.51 -15.32
C THR A 101 18.79 6.23 -13.84
N CYS A 102 20.07 6.08 -13.49
CA CYS A 102 20.49 5.84 -12.12
C CYS A 102 20.07 7.01 -11.21
N GLY A 103 20.37 8.24 -11.63
CA GLY A 103 20.03 9.45 -10.89
C GLY A 103 18.53 9.64 -10.69
N PHE A 104 17.73 9.49 -11.74
CA PHE A 104 16.27 9.61 -11.68
C PHE A 104 15.65 8.57 -10.76
N ILE A 105 16.05 7.30 -10.85
CA ILE A 105 15.51 6.28 -9.95
C ILE A 105 15.91 6.56 -8.50
N LEU A 106 17.14 7.03 -8.25
CA LEU A 106 17.62 7.42 -6.92
C LEU A 106 16.86 8.60 -6.31
N LEU A 107 16.29 9.52 -7.12
CA LEU A 107 15.40 10.56 -6.61
C LEU A 107 14.17 9.99 -5.90
N GLY A 108 13.78 8.74 -6.20
CA GLY A 108 12.74 8.04 -5.45
C GLY A 108 13.02 7.89 -3.95
N ALA A 109 14.28 7.96 -3.52
CA ALA A 109 14.66 7.97 -2.10
C ALA A 109 14.10 9.17 -1.33
N LEU A 110 13.78 10.26 -2.03
CA LEU A 110 13.19 11.47 -1.45
C LEU A 110 11.67 11.36 -1.26
N GLY A 111 11.07 10.25 -1.69
CA GLY A 111 9.65 9.92 -1.54
C GLY A 111 8.96 9.60 -2.86
N GLN A 112 7.76 9.02 -2.75
CA GLN A 112 6.98 8.53 -3.89
C GLN A 112 6.75 9.59 -4.99
N ARG A 113 6.56 10.86 -4.61
CA ARG A 113 6.39 11.95 -5.59
C ARG A 113 7.54 12.05 -6.58
N TYR A 114 8.78 11.91 -6.10
CA TYR A 114 9.96 12.07 -6.93
C TYR A 114 10.20 10.84 -7.79
N ALA A 115 9.90 9.64 -7.25
CA ALA A 115 9.93 8.40 -8.01
C ALA A 115 8.98 8.46 -9.23
N THR A 116 7.75 8.97 -9.05
CA THR A 116 6.78 9.10 -10.14
C THR A 116 7.24 10.10 -11.20
N ILE A 117 7.76 11.27 -10.80
CA ILE A 117 8.29 12.28 -11.74
C ILE A 117 9.48 11.73 -12.52
N ALA A 118 10.41 11.07 -11.83
CA ALA A 118 11.57 10.42 -12.42
C ALA A 118 11.20 9.35 -13.45
N PHE A 119 10.25 8.47 -13.12
CA PHE A 119 9.72 7.48 -14.06
C PHE A 119 9.12 8.15 -15.30
N GLY A 120 8.37 9.24 -15.12
CA GLY A 120 7.82 10.03 -16.21
C GLY A 120 8.88 10.63 -17.14
N ALA A 121 9.93 11.21 -16.56
CA ALA A 121 11.02 11.79 -17.33
C ALA A 121 11.74 10.72 -18.17
N LEU A 122 11.97 9.54 -17.59
CA LEU A 122 12.56 8.40 -18.31
C LEU A 122 11.62 7.87 -19.41
N LEU A 123 10.32 7.83 -19.14
CA LEU A 123 9.31 7.44 -20.12
C LEU A 123 9.27 8.41 -21.32
N ILE A 124 9.25 9.71 -21.05
CA ILE A 124 9.30 10.77 -22.08
C ILE A 124 10.61 10.72 -22.87
N ALA A 125 11.74 10.45 -22.21
CA ALA A 125 13.01 10.27 -22.90
C ALA A 125 12.91 9.14 -23.94
N VAL A 126 12.41 7.97 -23.55
CA VAL A 126 12.22 6.84 -24.47
C VAL A 126 11.16 7.16 -25.55
N TYR A 127 10.09 7.91 -25.20
CA TYR A 127 9.12 8.38 -26.20
C TYR A 127 9.69 9.39 -27.18
N THR A 128 10.73 10.12 -26.80
CA THR A 128 11.40 11.04 -27.72
C THR A 128 12.16 10.25 -28.78
N MET A 129 12.78 9.13 -28.40
CA MET A 129 13.49 8.25 -29.35
C MET A 129 12.62 7.76 -30.52
N LEU A 130 11.31 7.57 -30.30
CA LEU A 130 10.33 7.19 -31.33
C LEU A 130 10.25 8.16 -32.52
N GLY A 131 10.57 9.45 -32.31
CA GLY A 131 10.28 10.51 -33.28
C GLY A 131 11.49 11.33 -33.70
N THR A 132 12.70 10.94 -33.30
CA THR A 132 13.96 11.67 -33.59
C THR A 132 14.21 11.91 -35.08
N SER A 133 13.67 11.05 -35.96
CA SER A 133 13.74 11.21 -37.42
C SER A 133 12.54 11.95 -38.03
N MET A 134 11.53 12.27 -37.23
CA MET A 134 10.25 12.78 -37.71
C MET A 134 10.22 14.31 -37.83
N TYR A 135 11.12 15.03 -37.16
CA TYR A 135 11.11 16.49 -37.09
C TYR A 135 12.49 17.06 -37.37
N GLU A 136 12.56 18.16 -38.13
CA GLU A 136 13.85 18.76 -38.55
C GLU A 136 14.53 19.53 -37.40
N ALA A 137 13.74 20.16 -36.53
CA ALA A 137 14.26 20.96 -35.43
C ALA A 137 14.15 20.22 -34.10
N TRP A 138 15.27 20.15 -33.37
CA TRP A 138 15.43 19.41 -32.11
C TRP A 138 14.40 19.76 -31.02
N TYR A 139 13.77 20.94 -31.06
CA TYR A 139 12.80 21.37 -30.05
C TYR A 139 11.34 21.05 -30.43
N GLN A 140 11.04 20.65 -31.66
CA GLN A 140 9.66 20.45 -32.11
C GLN A 140 8.99 19.26 -31.41
N GLN A 141 9.64 18.10 -31.36
CA GLN A 141 9.07 16.95 -30.67
C GLN A 141 9.00 17.15 -29.14
N PRO A 142 10.05 17.64 -28.45
CA PRO A 142 9.95 17.97 -27.02
C PRO A 142 8.82 18.93 -26.67
N THR A 143 8.61 19.97 -27.48
CA THR A 143 7.54 20.94 -27.24
C THR A 143 6.16 20.32 -27.42
N LEU A 144 5.95 19.48 -28.43
CA LEU A 144 4.68 18.75 -28.63
C LEU A 144 4.37 17.78 -27.48
N LEU A 145 5.36 17.03 -27.00
CA LEU A 145 5.20 16.14 -25.85
C LEU A 145 4.76 16.94 -24.60
N ILE A 146 5.35 18.11 -24.39
CA ILE A 146 4.99 19.01 -23.28
C ILE A 146 3.62 19.61 -23.46
N ILE A 147 3.22 20.02 -24.67
CA ILE A 147 1.88 20.54 -24.93
C ILE A 147 0.83 19.49 -24.57
N GLY A 148 1.05 18.21 -24.95
CA GLY A 148 0.19 17.11 -24.54
C GLY A 148 0.15 16.93 -23.02
N ALA A 149 1.31 17.01 -22.35
CA ALA A 149 1.39 16.93 -20.90
C ALA A 149 0.67 18.10 -20.19
N VAL A 150 0.82 19.33 -20.70
CA VAL A 150 0.16 20.54 -20.20
C VAL A 150 -1.35 20.43 -20.36
N TRP A 151 -1.83 19.97 -21.53
CA TRP A 151 -3.26 19.78 -21.79
C TRP A 151 -3.91 18.84 -20.77
N TYR A 152 -3.31 17.67 -20.55
CA TYR A 152 -3.80 16.73 -19.54
C TYR A 152 -3.81 17.38 -18.14
N ASN A 153 -2.70 18.00 -17.77
CA ASN A 153 -2.56 18.62 -16.45
C ASN A 153 -3.57 19.76 -16.23
N LEU A 154 -3.88 20.56 -17.25
CA LEU A 154 -4.89 21.61 -17.20
C LEU A 154 -6.28 21.02 -16.90
N LEU A 155 -6.66 19.93 -17.58
CA LEU A 155 -7.89 19.20 -17.27
C LEU A 155 -7.89 18.65 -15.84
N THR A 156 -6.74 18.17 -15.34
CA THR A 156 -6.63 17.71 -13.96
C THR A 156 -6.81 18.85 -12.94
N LEU A 157 -6.28 20.03 -13.23
CA LEU A 157 -6.40 21.22 -12.38
C LEU A 157 -7.86 21.71 -12.33
N ILE A 158 -8.55 21.73 -13.47
CA ILE A 158 -9.98 22.05 -13.53
C ILE A 158 -10.79 21.05 -12.69
N GLY A 159 -10.53 19.74 -12.84
CA GLY A 159 -11.19 18.72 -12.04
C GLY A 159 -10.96 18.91 -10.53
N HIS A 160 -9.75 19.31 -10.13
CA HIS A 160 -9.43 19.58 -8.74
C HIS A 160 -10.12 20.84 -8.21
N LEU A 161 -10.23 21.90 -9.01
CA LEU A 161 -10.97 23.12 -8.66
C LEU A 161 -12.47 22.83 -8.45
N LEU A 162 -13.05 21.96 -9.28
CA LEU A 162 -14.45 21.54 -9.14
C LEU A 162 -14.68 20.62 -7.92
N PHE A 163 -13.73 19.72 -7.62
CA PHE A 163 -13.88 18.71 -6.57
C PHE A 163 -12.67 18.64 -5.62
N PRO A 164 -12.43 19.66 -4.76
CA PRO A 164 -11.17 19.79 -4.01
C PRO A 164 -10.91 18.68 -2.99
N ILE A 165 -11.95 18.16 -2.35
CA ILE A 165 -11.82 17.19 -1.24
C ILE A 165 -12.00 15.73 -1.66
N LYS A 166 -12.24 15.44 -2.94
CA LYS A 166 -12.69 14.11 -3.38
C LYS A 166 -11.66 12.98 -3.20
N PRO A 167 -10.38 13.12 -3.62
CA PRO A 167 -9.38 12.04 -3.42
C PRO A 167 -9.16 11.71 -1.93
N LEU A 168 -9.29 12.71 -1.06
CA LEU A 168 -9.18 12.52 0.37
C LEU A 168 -10.38 11.78 0.97
N GLN A 169 -11.58 12.06 0.46
CA GLN A 169 -12.81 11.32 0.82
C GLN A 169 -12.72 9.87 0.37
N GLU A 170 -12.16 9.60 -0.81
CA GLU A 170 -11.92 8.25 -1.32
C GLU A 170 -10.92 7.48 -0.45
N ASN A 171 -9.78 8.10 -0.11
CA ASN A 171 -8.78 7.47 0.76
C ASN A 171 -9.35 7.16 2.15
N LEU A 172 -10.17 8.07 2.73
CA LEU A 172 -10.88 7.79 3.97
C LEU A 172 -11.91 6.67 3.83
N ALA A 173 -12.73 6.69 2.78
CA ALA A 173 -13.72 5.64 2.55
C ALA A 173 -13.04 4.28 2.39
N HIS A 174 -11.92 4.23 1.67
CA HIS A 174 -11.10 3.03 1.52
C HIS A 174 -10.51 2.57 2.87
N CYS A 175 -10.12 3.49 3.78
CA CYS A 175 -9.76 3.09 5.16
C CYS A 175 -10.89 2.33 5.85
N TYR A 176 -12.13 2.83 5.77
CA TYR A 176 -13.29 2.17 6.39
C TYR A 176 -13.69 0.87 5.68
N GLU A 177 -13.48 0.77 4.37
CA GLU A 177 -13.64 -0.48 3.62
C GLU A 177 -12.61 -1.53 4.05
N GLN A 178 -11.34 -1.15 4.21
CA GLN A 178 -10.31 -2.06 4.70
C GLN A 178 -10.49 -2.41 6.19
N LEU A 179 -11.01 -1.49 7.01
CA LEU A 179 -11.44 -1.79 8.37
C LEU A 179 -12.56 -2.84 8.39
N ALA A 180 -13.52 -2.74 7.47
CA ALA A 180 -14.56 -3.74 7.34
C ALA A 180 -14.00 -5.11 6.96
N ASN A 181 -13.10 -5.16 5.97
CA ASN A 181 -12.44 -6.40 5.57
C ASN A 181 -11.65 -7.03 6.71
N TYR A 182 -10.95 -6.20 7.51
CA TYR A 182 -10.23 -6.65 8.69
C TYR A 182 -11.16 -7.22 9.77
N LEU A 183 -12.25 -6.52 10.10
CA LEU A 183 -13.23 -6.99 11.08
C LEU A 183 -13.93 -8.28 10.63
N ASP A 184 -14.21 -8.43 9.32
CA ASP A 184 -14.82 -9.63 8.75
C ASP A 184 -13.83 -10.81 8.76
N ALA A 185 -12.56 -10.58 8.40
CA ALA A 185 -11.50 -11.58 8.55
C ALA A 185 -11.36 -12.02 10.02
N LYS A 186 -11.40 -11.07 10.96
CA LYS A 186 -11.35 -11.36 12.40
C LYS A 186 -12.60 -12.10 12.90
N ALA A 187 -13.76 -11.87 12.29
CA ALA A 187 -14.99 -12.61 12.60
C ALA A 187 -14.83 -14.11 12.31
N ASN A 188 -14.10 -14.48 11.25
CA ASN A 188 -13.87 -15.88 10.90
C ASN A 188 -13.01 -16.65 11.92
N LEU A 189 -12.28 -15.97 12.81
CA LEU A 189 -11.58 -16.61 13.93
C LEU A 189 -12.53 -17.21 14.99
N PHE A 190 -13.82 -16.83 14.96
CA PHE A 190 -14.85 -17.35 15.86
C PHE A 190 -15.65 -18.51 15.25
N ASP A 191 -15.26 -19.02 14.08
CA ASP A 191 -15.89 -20.21 13.49
C ASP A 191 -15.41 -21.48 14.24
N PRO A 192 -16.28 -22.19 14.98
CA PRO A 192 -15.89 -23.37 15.74
C PRO A 192 -15.60 -24.61 14.86
N ASP A 193 -15.99 -24.60 13.58
CA ASP A 193 -15.89 -25.76 12.67
C ASP A 193 -14.73 -25.65 11.68
N ALA A 194 -13.82 -24.69 11.87
CA ALA A 194 -12.60 -24.51 11.07
C ALA A 194 -11.54 -25.59 11.39
N GLU A 195 -11.82 -26.85 11.05
CA GLU A 195 -10.97 -28.00 11.44
C GLU A 195 -9.81 -28.31 10.47
N ARG A 196 -9.86 -27.84 9.21
CA ARG A 196 -8.96 -28.34 8.15
C ARG A 196 -7.67 -27.56 7.94
N ASP A 197 -7.57 -26.31 8.42
CA ASP A 197 -6.37 -25.48 8.30
C ASP A 197 -6.40 -24.35 9.36
N ALA A 198 -5.93 -24.63 10.58
CA ALA A 198 -6.02 -23.69 11.71
C ALA A 198 -5.28 -22.34 11.48
N ASP A 199 -4.28 -22.32 10.60
CA ASP A 199 -3.44 -21.14 10.35
C ASP A 199 -4.01 -20.21 9.24
N LEU A 200 -4.90 -20.70 8.36
CA LEU A 200 -5.42 -19.89 7.24
C LEU A 200 -6.22 -18.66 7.71
N PRO A 201 -7.15 -18.77 8.67
CA PRO A 201 -7.87 -17.59 9.17
C PRO A 201 -6.95 -16.53 9.78
N TRP A 202 -5.89 -16.95 10.46
CA TRP A 202 -4.89 -16.03 11.02
C TRP A 202 -4.09 -15.32 9.94
N MET A 203 -3.73 -16.04 8.88
CA MET A 203 -3.08 -15.45 7.71
C MET A 203 -3.97 -14.39 7.06
N ASP A 204 -5.27 -14.66 6.89
CA ASP A 204 -6.22 -13.69 6.32
C ASP A 204 -6.30 -12.42 7.18
N VAL A 205 -6.32 -12.56 8.51
CA VAL A 205 -6.32 -11.43 9.44
C VAL A 205 -5.02 -10.62 9.35
N ALA A 206 -3.86 -11.27 9.33
CA ALA A 206 -2.56 -10.62 9.19
C ALA A 206 -2.43 -9.87 7.84
N MET A 207 -2.90 -10.47 6.76
CA MET A 207 -2.89 -9.85 5.42
C MET A 207 -3.88 -8.69 5.31
N ALA A 208 -5.08 -8.83 5.89
CA ALA A 208 -6.05 -7.73 5.98
C ALA A 208 -5.49 -6.57 6.82
N ASN A 209 -4.80 -6.86 7.94
CA ASN A 209 -4.10 -5.86 8.75
C ASN A 209 -3.03 -5.12 7.94
N SER A 210 -2.17 -5.85 7.21
CA SER A 210 -1.13 -5.25 6.37
C SER A 210 -1.71 -4.27 5.33
N THR A 211 -2.82 -4.65 4.69
CA THR A 211 -3.52 -3.82 3.71
C THR A 211 -4.15 -2.58 4.37
N LEU A 212 -4.76 -2.74 5.53
CA LEU A 212 -5.36 -1.66 6.31
C LEU A 212 -4.31 -0.65 6.79
N VAL A 213 -3.21 -1.11 7.39
CA VAL A 213 -2.10 -0.26 7.85
C VAL A 213 -1.49 0.53 6.70
N THR A 214 -1.29 -0.11 5.55
CA THR A 214 -0.82 0.56 4.32
C THR A 214 -1.78 1.68 3.90
N THR A 215 -3.09 1.41 3.93
CA THR A 215 -4.12 2.38 3.59
C THR A 215 -4.17 3.54 4.60
N LEU A 216 -4.09 3.27 5.90
CA LEU A 216 -4.04 4.29 6.95
C LEU A 216 -2.84 5.23 6.77
N ASN A 217 -1.67 4.70 6.41
CA ASN A 217 -0.47 5.50 6.13
C ASN A 217 -0.64 6.39 4.89
N GLN A 218 -1.22 5.85 3.81
CA GLN A 218 -1.53 6.63 2.59
C GLN A 218 -2.52 7.76 2.86
N THR A 219 -3.56 7.49 3.65
CA THR A 219 -4.56 8.48 4.06
C THR A 219 -3.95 9.55 4.97
N LYS A 220 -3.07 9.17 5.92
CA LYS A 220 -2.31 10.12 6.75
C LYS A 220 -1.45 11.05 5.90
N ALA A 221 -0.71 10.52 4.94
CA ALA A 221 0.11 11.32 4.03
C ALA A 221 -0.75 12.30 3.23
N SER A 222 -1.91 11.85 2.74
CA SER A 222 -2.89 12.68 2.02
C SER A 222 -3.53 13.78 2.88
N LEU A 223 -3.72 13.51 4.17
CA LEU A 223 -4.22 14.48 5.15
C LEU A 223 -3.18 15.56 5.45
N LEU A 224 -1.94 15.15 5.73
CA LEU A 224 -0.83 16.02 6.10
C LEU A 224 -0.51 17.07 5.02
N THR A 225 -0.55 16.69 3.74
CA THR A 225 -0.33 17.63 2.63
C THR A 225 -1.38 18.74 2.58
N ARG A 226 -2.59 18.49 3.11
CA ARG A 226 -3.73 19.41 3.07
C ARG A 226 -3.90 20.24 4.37
N LEU A 227 -3.59 19.68 5.54
CA LEU A 227 -3.76 20.30 6.86
C LEU A 227 -2.98 21.60 7.09
N LYS A 228 -1.79 21.77 6.48
CA LYS A 228 -0.94 22.97 6.70
C LYS A 228 -1.45 24.25 6.05
N GLY A 229 -2.34 24.14 5.06
CA GLY A 229 -2.86 25.30 4.33
C GLY A 229 -4.22 25.79 4.79
N ASP A 230 -4.90 24.99 5.60
CA ASP A 230 -6.34 25.09 5.83
C ASP A 230 -6.71 24.83 7.29
N ARG A 231 -5.78 25.20 8.19
CA ARG A 231 -5.93 25.11 9.65
C ARG A 231 -7.14 25.91 10.08
N GLY A 232 -8.32 25.28 10.13
CA GLY A 232 -9.54 25.91 10.64
C GLY A 232 -10.82 25.60 9.89
N GLN A 233 -10.79 25.08 8.65
CA GLN A 233 -12.04 24.76 7.95
C GLN A 233 -12.74 23.54 8.56
N ARG A 234 -14.08 23.65 8.73
CA ARG A 234 -14.93 22.58 9.29
C ARG A 234 -14.77 21.26 8.55
N GLY A 235 -14.58 21.29 7.23
CA GLY A 235 -14.37 20.09 6.40
C GLY A 235 -13.09 19.34 6.75
N THR A 236 -11.96 20.05 6.87
CA THR A 236 -10.65 19.46 7.22
C THR A 236 -10.64 18.88 8.63
N ARG A 237 -11.31 19.53 9.59
CA ARG A 237 -11.49 18.99 10.96
C ARG A 237 -12.32 17.71 10.97
N ARG A 238 -13.42 17.66 10.21
CA ARG A 238 -14.24 16.45 10.06
C ARG A 238 -13.42 15.31 9.49
N THR A 239 -12.70 15.52 8.38
CA THR A 239 -11.85 14.48 7.78
C THR A 239 -10.77 13.97 8.74
N LEU A 240 -10.16 14.86 9.52
CA LEU A 240 -9.17 14.47 10.53
C LEU A 240 -9.80 13.64 11.66
N HIS A 241 -10.99 14.03 12.13
CA HIS A 241 -11.74 13.24 13.12
C HIS A 241 -12.05 11.83 12.61
N TYR A 242 -12.51 11.69 11.37
CA TYR A 242 -12.79 10.38 10.78
C TYR A 242 -11.54 9.51 10.69
N TYR A 243 -10.37 10.11 10.41
CA TYR A 243 -9.12 9.37 10.41
C TYR A 243 -8.73 8.86 11.79
N PHE A 244 -8.84 9.70 12.83
CA PHE A 244 -8.53 9.27 14.19
C PHE A 244 -9.51 8.22 14.70
N VAL A 245 -10.80 8.34 14.39
CA VAL A 245 -11.79 7.29 14.68
C VAL A 245 -11.42 5.98 13.99
N ALA A 246 -11.01 6.01 12.72
CA ALA A 246 -10.55 4.82 12.01
C ALA A 246 -9.30 4.19 12.68
N GLN A 247 -8.36 5.02 13.13
CA GLN A 247 -7.15 4.58 13.83
C GLN A 247 -7.47 3.97 15.21
N ASP A 248 -8.39 4.58 15.97
CA ASP A 248 -8.82 4.09 17.28
C ASP A 248 -9.62 2.79 17.15
N ILE A 249 -10.46 2.67 16.11
CA ILE A 249 -11.15 1.41 15.79
C ILE A 249 -10.11 0.34 15.44
N HIS A 250 -9.10 0.64 14.60
CA HIS A 250 -8.04 -0.30 14.27
C HIS A 250 -7.29 -0.79 15.51
N GLU A 251 -6.89 0.11 16.42
CA GLU A 251 -6.20 -0.24 17.67
C GLU A 251 -7.05 -1.21 18.51
N ARG A 252 -8.33 -0.89 18.74
CA ARG A 252 -9.25 -1.74 19.50
C ARG A 252 -9.56 -3.05 18.80
N ALA A 253 -9.75 -3.01 17.48
CA ALA A 253 -10.02 -4.19 16.67
C ALA A 253 -8.81 -5.10 16.59
N SER A 254 -7.58 -4.58 16.69
CA SER A 254 -6.35 -5.38 16.71
C SER A 254 -6.12 -6.06 18.05
N SER A 255 -6.65 -5.52 19.14
CA SER A 255 -6.48 -6.09 20.47
C SER A 255 -7.07 -7.50 20.57
N SER A 256 -6.31 -8.43 21.14
CA SER A 256 -6.76 -9.79 21.47
C SER A 256 -6.62 -10.00 22.97
N HIS A 257 -7.57 -10.69 23.59
CA HIS A 257 -7.56 -10.94 25.04
C HIS A 257 -7.35 -12.40 25.41
N VAL A 258 -7.38 -13.33 24.45
CA VAL A 258 -7.25 -14.77 24.66
C VAL A 258 -6.82 -15.48 23.37
N GLN A 259 -6.30 -16.69 23.51
CA GLN A 259 -6.06 -17.61 22.39
C GLN A 259 -7.39 -18.12 21.80
N TYR A 260 -7.64 -17.82 20.53
CA TYR A 260 -8.86 -18.21 19.83
C TYR A 260 -9.09 -19.73 19.75
N GLN A 261 -8.00 -20.50 19.71
CA GLN A 261 -8.08 -21.97 19.69
C GLN A 261 -8.68 -22.53 20.99
N ALA A 262 -8.31 -21.97 22.14
CA ALA A 262 -8.88 -22.34 23.43
C ALA A 262 -10.37 -21.97 23.52
N LEU A 263 -10.77 -20.82 22.96
CA LEU A 263 -12.19 -20.44 22.86
C LEU A 263 -12.98 -21.42 22.01
N SER A 264 -12.46 -21.78 20.83
CA SER A 264 -13.10 -22.72 19.91
C SER A 264 -13.27 -24.09 20.56
N GLN A 265 -12.24 -24.62 21.22
CA GLN A 265 -12.31 -25.91 21.90
C GLN A 265 -13.31 -25.91 23.06
N GLN A 266 -13.27 -24.90 23.94
CA GLN A 266 -14.12 -24.85 25.14
C GLN A 266 -15.59 -24.54 24.81
N PHE A 267 -15.83 -23.64 23.85
CA PHE A 267 -17.16 -23.15 23.52
C PHE A 267 -17.68 -23.68 22.19
N ARG A 268 -17.11 -24.76 21.66
CA ARG A 268 -17.47 -25.37 20.37
C ARG A 268 -18.97 -25.59 20.20
N HIS A 269 -19.60 -26.11 21.26
CA HIS A 269 -21.02 -26.45 21.27
C HIS A 269 -21.91 -25.35 21.86
N SER A 270 -21.35 -24.16 22.10
CA SER A 270 -22.08 -22.99 22.56
C SER A 270 -22.36 -22.04 21.38
N ASP A 271 -23.47 -21.32 21.45
CA ASP A 271 -23.81 -20.30 20.46
C ASP A 271 -23.02 -18.99 20.67
N ILE A 272 -22.21 -18.88 21.74
CA ILE A 272 -21.50 -17.66 22.10
C ILE A 272 -20.54 -17.18 21.02
N LEU A 273 -19.77 -18.09 20.41
CA LEU A 273 -18.79 -17.75 19.37
C LEU A 273 -19.49 -17.20 18.12
N PHE A 274 -20.59 -17.82 17.69
CA PHE A 274 -21.42 -17.33 16.59
C PHE A 274 -22.02 -15.95 16.87
N ARG A 275 -22.33 -15.62 18.13
CA ARG A 275 -22.83 -14.28 18.49
C ARG A 275 -21.73 -13.22 18.38
N PHE A 276 -20.51 -13.53 18.80
CA PHE A 276 -19.34 -12.66 18.61
C PHE A 276 -18.99 -12.48 17.13
N GLN A 277 -18.98 -13.57 16.35
CA GLN A 277 -18.81 -13.54 14.90
C GLN A 277 -19.84 -12.60 14.26
N ARG A 278 -21.13 -12.78 14.59
CA ARG A 278 -22.21 -11.93 14.08
C ARG A 278 -22.03 -10.46 14.44
N LEU A 279 -21.61 -10.15 15.68
CA LEU A 279 -21.40 -8.77 16.12
C LEU A 279 -20.26 -8.11 15.33
N LEU A 280 -19.14 -8.81 15.13
CA LEU A 280 -18.02 -8.34 14.31
C LEU A 280 -18.45 -8.10 12.85
N THR A 281 -19.19 -9.03 12.24
CA THR A 281 -19.74 -8.85 10.89
C THR A 281 -20.71 -7.65 10.83
N MET A 282 -21.48 -7.40 11.88
CA MET A 282 -22.32 -6.19 11.97
C MET A 282 -21.47 -4.91 11.99
N GLN A 283 -20.37 -4.88 12.73
CA GLN A 283 -19.43 -3.75 12.75
C GLN A 283 -18.69 -3.57 11.42
N ALA A 284 -18.32 -4.66 10.75
CA ALA A 284 -17.77 -4.63 9.40
C ALA A 284 -18.75 -3.96 8.42
N ARG A 285 -20.03 -4.37 8.44
CA ARG A 285 -21.08 -3.73 7.63
C ARG A 285 -21.30 -2.26 7.98
N ALA A 286 -21.21 -1.89 9.26
CA ALA A 286 -21.28 -0.49 9.69
C ALA A 286 -20.13 0.35 9.10
N CYS A 287 -18.90 -0.19 9.08
CA CYS A 287 -17.75 0.45 8.43
C CYS A 287 -17.96 0.59 6.91
N GLN A 288 -18.51 -0.42 6.23
CA GLN A 288 -18.85 -0.34 4.80
C GLN A 288 -19.92 0.74 4.52
N GLN A 289 -20.96 0.82 5.35
CA GLN A 289 -21.98 1.85 5.23
C GLN A 289 -21.41 3.25 5.47
N LEU A 290 -20.50 3.39 6.42
CA LEU A 290 -19.79 4.64 6.68
C LEU A 290 -18.90 5.04 5.50
N ALA A 291 -18.15 4.09 4.91
CA ALA A 291 -17.37 4.32 3.69
C ALA A 291 -18.25 4.84 2.55
N GLN A 292 -19.40 4.20 2.31
CA GLN A 292 -20.39 4.67 1.32
C GLN A 292 -20.95 6.05 1.66
N SER A 293 -21.22 6.33 2.94
CA SER A 293 -21.72 7.64 3.38
C SER A 293 -20.69 8.75 3.15
N ILE A 294 -19.40 8.48 3.38
CA ILE A 294 -18.29 9.40 3.10
C ILE A 294 -18.23 9.70 1.60
N LEU A 295 -18.31 8.67 0.74
CA LEU A 295 -18.27 8.83 -0.71
C LEU A 295 -19.47 9.63 -1.22
N LEU A 296 -20.69 9.30 -0.79
CA LEU A 296 -21.92 9.95 -1.24
C LEU A 296 -22.17 11.32 -0.58
N ARG A 297 -21.34 11.69 0.41
CA ARG A 297 -21.51 12.87 1.28
C ARG A 297 -22.87 12.89 1.96
N GLN A 298 -23.25 11.76 2.51
CA GLN A 298 -24.48 11.59 3.30
C GLN A 298 -24.11 11.44 4.77
N LYS A 299 -25.04 11.79 5.67
CA LYS A 299 -24.87 11.57 7.10
C LYS A 299 -24.95 10.06 7.37
N TYR A 300 -23.94 9.52 8.05
CA TYR A 300 -23.99 8.13 8.48
C TYR A 300 -25.12 7.92 9.51
N LEU A 301 -25.92 6.88 9.31
CA LEU A 301 -26.98 6.48 10.24
C LEU A 301 -26.59 5.14 10.87
N HIS A 302 -26.31 5.17 12.17
CA HIS A 302 -25.90 4.00 12.91
C HIS A 302 -27.07 3.03 13.13
N ASN A 303 -26.80 1.73 13.07
CA ASN A 303 -27.84 0.70 13.11
C ASN A 303 -28.36 0.48 14.54
N PRO A 304 -29.65 0.70 14.84
CA PRO A 304 -30.18 0.55 16.20
C PRO A 304 -30.17 -0.91 16.71
N ARG A 305 -29.87 -1.90 15.85
CA ARG A 305 -29.81 -3.32 16.23
C ARG A 305 -28.55 -3.71 17.00
N PHE A 306 -27.57 -2.81 17.16
CA PHE A 306 -26.37 -3.10 17.96
C PHE A 306 -26.70 -3.29 19.44
N GLU A 307 -27.48 -2.39 20.04
CA GLU A 307 -27.81 -2.47 21.46
C GLU A 307 -28.49 -3.81 21.85
N PRO A 308 -29.53 -4.28 21.13
CA PRO A 308 -30.09 -5.62 21.38
C PRO A 308 -29.09 -6.76 21.15
N ALA A 309 -28.11 -6.61 20.25
CA ALA A 309 -27.10 -7.64 20.01
C ALA A 309 -26.12 -7.72 21.18
N PHE A 310 -25.68 -6.58 21.73
CA PHE A 310 -24.85 -6.53 22.93
C PHE A 310 -25.56 -7.16 24.13
N MET A 311 -26.80 -6.73 24.42
CA MET A 311 -27.60 -7.30 25.52
C MET A 311 -27.73 -8.82 25.42
N ARG A 312 -27.97 -9.34 24.21
CA ARG A 312 -28.08 -10.79 23.97
C ARG A 312 -26.77 -11.56 24.14
N ILE A 313 -25.62 -10.91 23.99
CA ILE A 313 -24.32 -11.53 24.28
C ILE A 313 -24.07 -11.49 25.79
N GLU A 314 -24.40 -10.40 26.46
CA GLU A 314 -24.31 -10.30 27.93
C GLU A 314 -25.17 -11.35 28.62
N GLU A 315 -26.42 -11.52 28.18
CA GLU A 315 -27.31 -12.58 28.68
C GLU A 315 -26.75 -13.98 28.42
N ALA A 316 -26.11 -14.20 27.26
CA ALA A 316 -25.50 -15.49 26.94
C ALA A 316 -24.27 -15.76 27.81
N LEU A 317 -23.41 -14.75 28.02
CA LEU A 317 -22.25 -14.84 28.93
C LEU A 317 -22.69 -15.09 30.37
N ALA A 318 -23.74 -14.41 30.84
CA ALA A 318 -24.27 -14.60 32.20
C ALA A 318 -24.83 -16.01 32.43
N ARG A 319 -25.28 -16.71 31.38
CA ARG A 319 -25.74 -18.11 31.46
C ARG A 319 -24.60 -19.12 31.48
N ILE A 320 -23.41 -18.75 31.00
CA ILE A 320 -22.22 -19.59 31.09
C ILE A 320 -21.74 -19.54 32.54
N ALA A 321 -22.06 -20.58 33.32
CA ALA A 321 -21.60 -20.67 34.70
C ALA A 321 -20.05 -20.72 34.72
N PRO A 322 -19.38 -19.82 35.47
CA PRO A 322 -17.93 -19.84 35.57
C PRO A 322 -17.47 -21.05 36.40
N THR A 323 -17.03 -22.10 35.72
CA THR A 323 -16.27 -23.22 36.29
C THR A 323 -14.81 -22.83 36.44
N ALA A 324 -14.03 -23.61 37.20
CA ALA A 324 -12.59 -23.39 37.31
C ALA A 324 -11.91 -23.35 35.91
N ASP A 325 -12.35 -24.22 35.00
CA ASP A 325 -11.74 -24.41 33.68
C ASP A 325 -12.09 -23.32 32.65
N ASN A 326 -13.24 -22.65 32.78
CA ASN A 326 -13.70 -21.65 31.78
C ASN A 326 -13.68 -20.20 32.28
N ARG A 327 -13.30 -19.97 33.55
CA ARG A 327 -13.39 -18.64 34.19
C ARG A 327 -12.56 -17.60 33.45
N GLU A 328 -11.34 -17.92 33.05
CA GLU A 328 -10.45 -17.00 32.34
C GLU A 328 -10.94 -16.70 30.92
N LEU A 329 -11.39 -17.73 30.20
CA LEU A 329 -11.94 -17.59 28.86
C LEU A 329 -13.23 -16.76 28.85
N THR A 330 -14.10 -16.96 29.84
CA THR A 330 -15.35 -16.19 30.00
C THR A 330 -15.04 -14.71 30.29
N ARG A 331 -14.04 -14.41 31.13
CA ARG A 331 -13.59 -13.03 31.38
C ARG A 331 -13.01 -12.39 30.13
N ALA A 332 -12.22 -13.12 29.35
CA ALA A 332 -11.68 -12.59 28.11
C ALA A 332 -12.77 -12.28 27.08
N LEU A 333 -13.83 -13.10 27.01
CA LEU A 333 -15.02 -12.78 26.22
C LEU A 333 -15.73 -11.50 26.72
N SER A 334 -15.81 -11.29 28.03
CA SER A 334 -16.33 -10.04 28.60
C SER A 334 -15.47 -8.81 28.25
N HIS A 335 -14.13 -8.93 28.30
CA HIS A 335 -13.21 -7.87 27.86
C HIS A 335 -13.34 -7.59 26.37
N LEU A 336 -13.42 -8.64 25.55
CA LEU A 336 -13.70 -8.53 24.12
C LEU A 336 -15.02 -7.79 23.87
N LEU A 337 -16.09 -8.15 24.58
CA LEU A 337 -17.39 -7.49 24.43
C LEU A 337 -17.31 -6.00 24.77
N LYS A 338 -16.59 -5.63 25.84
CA LYS A 338 -16.33 -4.24 26.21
C LYS A 338 -15.59 -3.49 25.11
N ASN A 339 -14.60 -4.11 24.48
CA ASN A 339 -13.88 -3.52 23.35
C ASN A 339 -14.77 -3.36 22.11
N LEU A 340 -15.60 -4.34 21.78
CA LEU A 340 -16.55 -4.24 20.68
C LEU A 340 -17.58 -3.14 20.94
N ARG A 341 -18.09 -2.99 22.17
CA ARG A 341 -18.98 -1.87 22.54
C ARG A 341 -18.27 -0.52 22.41
N ALA A 342 -16.99 -0.47 22.73
CA ALA A 342 -16.21 0.74 22.57
C ALA A 342 -16.00 1.11 21.09
N ILE A 343 -15.80 0.13 20.20
CA ILE A 343 -15.78 0.35 18.73
C ILE A 343 -17.15 0.85 18.25
N ASP A 344 -18.22 0.25 18.73
CA ASP A 344 -19.59 0.64 18.38
C ASP A 344 -19.89 2.10 18.77
N ALA A 345 -19.50 2.50 19.98
CA ALA A 345 -19.63 3.87 20.45
C ALA A 345 -18.86 4.88 19.58
N GLN A 346 -17.70 4.51 19.02
CA GLN A 346 -16.96 5.35 18.08
C GLN A 346 -17.75 5.53 16.77
N LEU A 347 -18.32 4.45 16.23
CA LEU A 347 -19.14 4.49 15.02
C LEU A 347 -20.45 5.28 15.24
N ALA A 348 -21.12 5.10 16.38
CA ALA A 348 -22.36 5.80 16.70
C ALA A 348 -22.16 7.31 16.86
N ASN A 349 -21.03 7.74 17.46
CA ASN A 349 -20.76 9.14 17.76
C ASN A 349 -19.96 9.89 16.69
N ILE A 350 -19.58 9.24 15.58
CA ILE A 350 -18.73 9.83 14.53
C ILE A 350 -19.34 11.07 13.86
N GLU A 351 -20.68 11.16 13.82
CA GLU A 351 -21.43 12.29 13.26
C GLU A 351 -21.90 13.29 14.34
N SER A 352 -21.48 13.14 15.60
CA SER A 352 -21.89 14.05 16.69
C SER A 352 -21.17 15.40 16.60
N GLU A 353 -21.92 16.50 16.68
CA GLU A 353 -21.34 17.85 16.57
C GLU A 353 -20.40 18.19 17.73
N GLN A 354 -20.63 17.59 18.91
CA GLN A 354 -19.81 17.79 20.09
C GLN A 354 -18.43 17.12 19.95
N SER A 355 -18.31 15.95 19.30
CA SER A 355 -17.00 15.34 19.01
C SER A 355 -16.20 16.16 17.98
N LEU A 356 -16.90 16.76 17.00
CA LEU A 356 -16.31 17.64 15.99
C LEU A 356 -15.86 19.00 16.56
N ALA A 357 -16.56 19.50 17.59
CA ALA A 357 -16.25 20.76 18.27
C ALA A 357 -15.17 20.61 19.37
N SER A 358 -15.14 19.47 20.07
CA SER A 358 -14.26 19.22 21.23
C SER A 358 -12.86 18.74 20.87
N GLY A 359 -12.46 18.82 19.60
CA GLY A 359 -11.13 18.39 19.14
C GLY A 359 -10.02 19.17 19.86
N LYS A 360 -9.54 18.66 21.00
CA LYS A 360 -8.41 19.19 21.75
C LYS A 360 -7.26 19.44 20.78
N ALA A 361 -6.91 20.71 20.62
CA ALA A 361 -5.98 21.18 19.59
C ALA A 361 -4.55 20.67 19.78
N GLU A 362 -4.22 20.16 20.98
CA GLU A 362 -2.87 19.69 21.34
C GLU A 362 -2.63 18.21 21.01
N GLU A 363 -3.67 17.36 21.07
CA GLU A 363 -3.52 15.91 20.82
C GLU A 363 -3.57 15.54 19.32
N ASN A 364 -3.83 16.45 18.38
CA ASN A 364 -4.07 16.10 16.97
C ASN A 364 -2.92 16.43 16.00
N SER A 365 -1.69 16.57 16.50
CA SER A 365 -0.52 16.73 15.63
C SER A 365 -0.12 15.40 14.99
N LEU A 366 -0.31 15.30 13.67
CA LEU A 366 0.27 14.22 12.87
C LEU A 366 1.78 14.52 12.69
N SER A 367 2.63 13.52 12.96
CA SER A 367 4.08 13.62 12.72
C SER A 367 4.35 13.95 11.24
N ASP A 368 5.15 14.99 10.99
CA ASP A 368 5.47 15.44 9.63
C ASP A 368 6.87 14.94 9.23
N ASP A 369 6.94 13.88 8.42
CA ASP A 369 8.20 13.29 7.90
C ASP A 369 8.78 14.10 6.70
N ARG A 370 8.44 15.40 6.59
CA ARG A 370 8.87 16.27 5.49
C ARG A 370 10.38 16.52 5.49
N LEU A 371 10.93 16.74 4.29
CA LEU A 371 12.33 17.09 4.06
C LEU A 371 12.67 18.41 4.77
N THR A 372 13.43 18.35 5.86
CA THR A 372 13.91 19.52 6.61
C THR A 372 15.27 19.98 6.06
N GLY A 373 15.27 20.47 4.81
CA GLY A 373 16.44 21.08 4.17
C GLY A 373 17.39 20.11 3.47
N TRP A 374 18.51 20.67 2.98
CA TRP A 374 19.49 19.96 2.15
C TRP A 374 20.26 18.86 2.90
N SER A 375 20.46 19.02 4.21
CA SER A 375 21.09 18.01 5.07
C SER A 375 20.24 16.74 5.15
N ASP A 376 18.92 16.87 5.30
CA ASP A 376 17.97 15.74 5.31
C ASP A 376 17.89 15.06 3.94
N ILE A 377 17.89 15.82 2.84
CA ILE A 377 17.97 15.30 1.46
C ILE A 377 19.23 14.43 1.28
N ARG A 378 20.41 14.96 1.67
CA ARG A 378 21.67 14.23 1.56
C ARG A 378 21.68 13.00 2.45
N LEU A 379 21.18 13.09 3.68
CA LEU A 379 21.11 11.98 4.62
C LEU A 379 20.22 10.86 4.07
N ARG A 380 19.01 11.17 3.59
CA ARG A 380 18.10 10.18 3.00
C ARG A 380 18.69 9.50 1.77
N ILE A 381 19.25 10.27 0.83
CA ILE A 381 19.91 9.69 -0.35
C ILE A 381 21.08 8.80 0.08
N SER A 382 21.94 9.27 0.99
CA SER A 382 23.11 8.51 1.44
C SER A 382 22.76 7.18 2.10
N ARG A 383 21.65 7.12 2.86
CA ARG A 383 21.14 5.87 3.46
C ARG A 383 20.68 4.86 2.40
N HIS A 384 20.25 5.34 1.25
CA HIS A 384 19.86 4.50 0.12
C HIS A 384 21.04 4.14 -0.81
N LEU A 385 22.21 4.80 -0.72
CA LEU A 385 23.41 4.49 -1.51
C LEU A 385 24.17 3.28 -0.95
N THR A 386 23.46 2.17 -0.74
CA THR A 386 24.04 0.91 -0.29
C THR A 386 23.52 -0.23 -1.16
N PRO A 387 24.35 -1.25 -1.48
CA PRO A 387 23.90 -2.45 -2.19
C PRO A 387 22.77 -3.21 -1.48
N GLN A 388 22.58 -2.97 -0.18
CA GLN A 388 21.47 -3.54 0.59
C GLN A 388 20.12 -2.88 0.26
N SER A 389 20.13 -1.61 -0.17
CA SER A 389 18.93 -0.87 -0.53
C SER A 389 18.29 -1.43 -1.79
N ALA A 390 17.01 -1.79 -1.73
CA ALA A 390 16.25 -2.25 -2.89
C ALA A 390 16.19 -1.18 -3.99
N LEU A 391 16.12 0.09 -3.60
CA LEU A 391 16.05 1.22 -4.51
C LEU A 391 17.33 1.38 -5.33
N PHE A 392 18.49 1.29 -4.68
CA PHE A 392 19.80 1.36 -5.34
C PHE A 392 20.05 0.18 -6.27
N ARG A 393 19.73 -1.04 -5.83
CA ARG A 393 19.79 -2.24 -6.69
C ARG A 393 18.94 -2.07 -7.95
N HIS A 394 17.71 -1.58 -7.79
CA HIS A 394 16.83 -1.32 -8.92
C HIS A 394 17.38 -0.21 -9.84
N ALA A 395 17.94 0.88 -9.29
CA ALA A 395 18.54 1.96 -10.07
C ALA A 395 19.68 1.46 -10.97
N ILE A 396 20.60 0.66 -10.41
CA ILE A 396 21.70 0.07 -11.20
C ILE A 396 21.15 -0.91 -12.23
N ARG A 397 20.26 -1.83 -11.81
CA ARG A 397 19.67 -2.83 -12.70
C ARG A 397 19.00 -2.18 -13.90
N MET A 398 18.18 -1.16 -13.68
CA MET A 398 17.53 -0.41 -14.75
C MET A 398 18.52 0.29 -15.67
N SER A 399 19.57 0.89 -15.10
CA SER A 399 20.61 1.55 -15.89
C SER A 399 21.36 0.55 -16.79
N VAL A 400 21.71 -0.63 -16.26
CA VAL A 400 22.32 -1.71 -17.04
C VAL A 400 21.38 -2.24 -18.11
N VAL A 401 20.09 -2.45 -17.78
CA VAL A 401 19.08 -2.93 -18.73
C VAL A 401 18.90 -1.98 -19.90
N LEU A 402 18.77 -0.68 -19.64
CA LEU A 402 18.62 0.32 -20.70
C LEU A 402 19.92 0.49 -21.49
N CYS A 403 21.09 0.46 -20.85
CA CYS A 403 22.37 0.51 -21.54
C CYS A 403 22.57 -0.72 -22.45
N ALA A 404 22.28 -1.93 -21.96
CA ALA A 404 22.41 -3.16 -22.72
C ALA A 404 21.41 -3.21 -23.89
N GLY A 405 20.16 -2.79 -23.67
CA GLY A 405 19.16 -2.63 -24.73
C GLY A 405 19.65 -1.64 -25.79
N TYR A 406 20.20 -0.50 -25.40
CA TYR A 406 20.71 0.49 -26.34
C TYR A 406 21.93 -0.01 -27.12
N ALA A 407 22.88 -0.66 -26.44
CA ALA A 407 24.03 -1.28 -27.09
C ALA A 407 23.59 -2.32 -28.13
N PHE A 408 22.59 -3.14 -27.83
CA PHE A 408 22.04 -4.10 -28.79
C PHE A 408 21.46 -3.41 -30.02
N ILE A 409 20.71 -2.32 -29.85
CA ILE A 409 20.15 -1.52 -30.96
C ILE A 409 21.27 -1.01 -31.87
N GLN A 410 22.33 -0.44 -31.29
CA GLN A 410 23.46 0.11 -32.04
C GLN A 410 24.25 -0.99 -32.79
N LEU A 411 24.44 -2.16 -32.18
CA LEU A 411 25.17 -3.26 -32.81
C LEU A 411 24.37 -3.93 -33.95
N THR A 412 23.05 -3.95 -33.85
CA THR A 412 22.19 -4.60 -34.84
C THR A 412 21.65 -3.67 -35.92
N GLY A 413 21.72 -2.35 -35.70
CA GLY A 413 21.19 -1.35 -36.64
C GLY A 413 19.67 -1.40 -36.79
N MET A 414 18.94 -1.91 -35.78
CA MET A 414 17.48 -2.07 -35.84
C MET A 414 16.76 -0.72 -35.92
N GLN A 415 15.93 -0.54 -36.97
CA GLN A 415 15.18 0.70 -37.21
C GLN A 415 14.15 1.05 -36.11
N HIS A 416 13.59 0.05 -35.42
CA HIS A 416 12.54 0.24 -34.41
C HIS A 416 12.94 -0.19 -32.98
N GLY A 417 14.23 -0.43 -32.74
CA GLY A 417 14.71 -1.09 -31.53
C GLY A 417 14.46 -0.35 -30.21
N TYR A 418 14.05 0.92 -30.22
CA TYR A 418 13.70 1.70 -29.02
C TYR A 418 12.56 1.05 -28.20
N TRP A 419 11.74 0.18 -28.81
CA TRP A 419 10.73 -0.60 -28.10
C TRP A 419 11.30 -1.61 -27.09
N ILE A 420 12.55 -2.03 -27.29
CA ILE A 420 13.29 -2.86 -26.33
C ILE A 420 13.42 -2.07 -25.01
N LEU A 421 13.89 -0.82 -25.09
CA LEU A 421 14.05 0.07 -23.95
C LEU A 421 12.72 0.34 -23.25
N LEU A 422 11.67 0.64 -24.03
CA LEU A 422 10.35 0.92 -23.48
C LEU A 422 9.76 -0.30 -22.78
N THR A 423 9.87 -1.47 -23.40
CA THR A 423 9.38 -2.72 -22.82
C THR A 423 10.13 -3.02 -21.54
N SER A 424 11.46 -2.97 -21.56
CA SER A 424 12.30 -3.16 -20.39
C SER A 424 11.94 -2.20 -19.24
N LEU A 425 11.67 -0.93 -19.53
CA LEU A 425 11.24 0.08 -18.55
C LEU A 425 9.92 -0.30 -17.85
N PHE A 426 8.94 -0.82 -18.57
CA PHE A 426 7.63 -1.17 -18.00
C PHE A 426 7.60 -2.51 -17.26
N VAL A 427 8.39 -3.48 -17.72
CA VAL A 427 8.38 -4.85 -17.17
C VAL A 427 9.34 -5.02 -16.02
N CYS A 428 10.50 -4.35 -16.02
CA CYS A 428 11.49 -4.47 -14.97
C CYS A 428 10.99 -3.76 -13.71
N GLN A 429 10.69 -4.54 -12.67
CA GLN A 429 10.22 -4.06 -11.38
C GLN A 429 11.31 -4.26 -10.33
N PRO A 430 11.24 -3.56 -9.18
CA PRO A 430 12.17 -3.78 -8.08
C PRO A 430 12.17 -5.23 -7.57
N ASN A 431 11.04 -5.94 -7.63
CA ASN A 431 10.93 -7.32 -7.15
C ASN A 431 10.99 -8.34 -8.30
N TYR A 432 11.60 -9.51 -8.07
CA TYR A 432 11.69 -10.60 -9.06
C TYR A 432 10.32 -11.12 -9.50
N ASN A 433 9.45 -11.52 -8.56
CA ASN A 433 8.11 -12.05 -8.85
C ASN A 433 7.24 -11.02 -9.60
N ALA A 434 7.34 -9.75 -9.22
CA ALA A 434 6.64 -8.66 -9.90
C ALA A 434 7.11 -8.53 -11.36
N THR A 435 8.43 -8.60 -11.61
CA THR A 435 8.99 -8.58 -12.96
C THR A 435 8.51 -9.77 -13.77
N ARG A 436 8.63 -11.00 -13.25
CA ARG A 436 8.18 -12.23 -13.93
C ARG A 436 6.71 -12.17 -14.36
N ARG A 437 5.83 -11.73 -13.45
CA ARG A 437 4.40 -11.56 -13.76
C ARG A 437 4.20 -10.50 -14.84
N ARG A 438 4.90 -9.36 -14.76
CA ARG A 438 4.79 -8.31 -15.78
C ARG A 438 5.31 -8.73 -17.15
N LEU A 439 6.42 -9.48 -17.20
CA LEU A 439 6.96 -10.04 -18.45
C LEU A 439 5.91 -10.89 -19.17
N ALA A 440 5.31 -11.85 -18.46
CA ALA A 440 4.29 -12.73 -19.02
C ALA A 440 3.07 -11.93 -19.53
N LEU A 441 2.55 -11.01 -18.71
CA LEU A 441 1.39 -10.19 -19.08
C LEU A 441 1.71 -9.23 -20.22
N ARG A 442 2.95 -8.73 -20.32
CA ARG A 442 3.40 -7.87 -21.41
C ARG A 442 3.47 -8.63 -22.73
N ILE A 443 4.01 -9.85 -22.73
CA ILE A 443 4.08 -10.70 -23.93
C ILE A 443 2.68 -11.04 -24.40
N VAL A 444 1.83 -11.59 -23.51
CA VAL A 444 0.45 -11.98 -23.85
C VAL A 444 -0.35 -10.78 -24.35
N GLY A 445 -0.29 -9.64 -23.65
CA GLY A 445 -1.02 -8.44 -24.05
C GLY A 445 -0.55 -7.87 -25.38
N THR A 446 0.76 -7.86 -25.65
CA THR A 446 1.30 -7.33 -26.91
C THR A 446 0.92 -8.21 -28.10
N LEU A 447 1.03 -9.54 -27.95
CA LEU A 447 0.62 -10.50 -28.98
C LEU A 447 -0.88 -10.36 -29.29
N ALA A 448 -1.72 -10.29 -28.26
CA ALA A 448 -3.16 -10.05 -28.43
C ALA A 448 -3.44 -8.70 -29.12
N GLY A 449 -2.71 -7.64 -28.74
CA GLY A 449 -2.86 -6.31 -29.32
C GLY A 449 -2.51 -6.26 -30.80
N ILE A 450 -1.48 -6.98 -31.23
CA ILE A 450 -1.10 -7.10 -32.64
C ILE A 450 -2.10 -7.97 -33.40
N LEU A 451 -2.47 -9.12 -32.84
CA LEU A 451 -3.43 -10.05 -33.46
C LEU A 451 -4.78 -9.38 -33.75
N ILE A 452 -5.24 -8.52 -32.85
CA ILE A 452 -6.47 -7.72 -33.02
C ILE A 452 -6.21 -6.46 -33.86
N GLY A 453 -5.05 -5.83 -33.69
CA GLY A 453 -4.68 -4.60 -34.37
C GLY A 453 -4.58 -4.75 -35.88
N LEU A 454 -3.97 -5.83 -36.38
CA LEU A 454 -3.79 -6.06 -37.82
C LEU A 454 -5.13 -6.11 -38.59
N PRO A 455 -6.15 -6.89 -38.17
CA PRO A 455 -7.49 -6.80 -38.75
C PRO A 455 -8.10 -5.40 -38.69
N ILE A 456 -7.95 -4.70 -37.56
CA ILE A 456 -8.50 -3.34 -37.41
C ILE A 456 -7.86 -2.38 -38.42
N LEU A 457 -6.54 -2.45 -38.60
CA LEU A 457 -5.83 -1.64 -39.60
C LEU A 457 -6.31 -1.94 -41.02
N TYR A 458 -6.61 -3.20 -41.31
CA TYR A 458 -7.11 -3.62 -42.63
C TYR A 458 -8.55 -3.17 -42.89
N PHE A 459 -9.46 -3.34 -41.92
CA PHE A 459 -10.89 -3.04 -42.08
C PHE A 459 -11.24 -1.57 -41.83
N VAL A 460 -10.39 -0.80 -41.13
CA VAL A 460 -10.62 0.62 -40.81
C VAL A 460 -9.47 1.48 -41.34
N PRO A 461 -9.33 1.64 -42.67
CA PRO A 461 -8.28 2.45 -43.26
C PRO A 461 -8.53 3.96 -43.14
N SER A 462 -9.76 4.39 -42.80
CA SER A 462 -10.12 5.81 -42.71
C SER A 462 -9.40 6.53 -41.57
N LEU A 463 -8.99 7.78 -41.83
CA LEU A 463 -8.31 8.63 -40.86
C LEU A 463 -9.20 8.89 -39.64
N GLU A 464 -10.49 9.16 -39.88
CA GLU A 464 -11.47 9.42 -38.82
C GLU A 464 -11.66 8.19 -37.93
N GLY A 465 -11.73 7.00 -38.55
CA GLY A 465 -11.86 5.74 -37.84
C GLY A 465 -10.67 5.47 -36.93
N GLN A 466 -9.45 5.70 -37.43
CA GLN A 466 -8.21 5.53 -36.66
C GLN A 466 -8.14 6.51 -35.49
N MET A 467 -8.50 7.79 -35.69
CA MET A 467 -8.52 8.78 -34.61
C MET A 467 -9.49 8.39 -33.48
N ILE A 468 -10.70 7.93 -33.82
CA ILE A 468 -11.69 7.45 -32.84
C ILE A 468 -11.12 6.24 -32.09
N LEU A 469 -10.52 5.28 -32.80
CA LEU A 469 -9.96 4.07 -32.20
C LEU A 469 -8.74 4.35 -31.33
N ILE A 470 -7.93 5.37 -31.64
CA ILE A 470 -6.83 5.84 -30.78
C ILE A 470 -7.38 6.30 -29.43
N VAL A 471 -8.43 7.12 -29.44
CA VAL A 471 -9.07 7.62 -28.21
C VAL A 471 -9.66 6.46 -27.41
N ILE A 472 -10.43 5.56 -28.05
CA ILE A 472 -11.02 4.40 -27.38
C ILE A 472 -9.94 3.51 -26.77
N SER A 473 -8.90 3.17 -27.53
CA SER A 473 -7.79 2.34 -27.07
C SER A 473 -7.07 2.97 -25.88
N GLY A 474 -6.84 4.28 -25.90
CA GLY A 474 -6.19 4.96 -24.79
C GLY A 474 -7.06 5.03 -23.52
N VAL A 475 -8.38 5.25 -23.67
CA VAL A 475 -9.31 5.19 -22.53
C VAL A 475 -9.33 3.78 -21.92
N LEU A 476 -9.42 2.74 -22.75
CA LEU A 476 -9.42 1.36 -22.28
C LEU A 476 -8.08 0.96 -21.65
N PHE A 477 -6.95 1.43 -22.18
CA PHE A 477 -5.63 1.26 -21.53
C PHE A 477 -5.67 1.77 -20.09
N PHE A 478 -6.12 3.01 -19.88
CA PHE A 478 -6.17 3.60 -18.54
C PHE A 478 -7.24 2.96 -17.63
N ALA A 479 -8.36 2.50 -18.19
CA ALA A 479 -9.41 1.80 -17.44
C ALA A 479 -8.94 0.44 -16.91
N PHE A 480 -8.13 -0.30 -17.69
CA PHE A 480 -7.68 -1.64 -17.32
C PHE A 480 -6.31 -1.67 -16.63
N ARG A 481 -5.52 -0.58 -16.63
CA ARG A 481 -4.12 -0.59 -16.13
C ARG A 481 -3.96 -1.10 -14.70
N THR A 482 -4.92 -0.82 -13.82
CA THR A 482 -4.89 -1.20 -12.39
C THR A 482 -5.60 -2.50 -12.09
N VAL A 483 -6.44 -3.00 -13.02
CA VAL A 483 -7.27 -4.20 -12.82
C VAL A 483 -6.66 -5.40 -13.56
N GLN A 484 -6.37 -5.25 -14.86
CA GLN A 484 -5.88 -6.32 -15.72
C GLN A 484 -4.79 -5.81 -16.67
N TYR A 485 -3.53 -5.92 -16.24
CA TYR A 485 -2.37 -5.38 -16.95
C TYR A 485 -2.15 -5.95 -18.37
N ALA A 486 -2.55 -7.20 -18.63
CA ALA A 486 -2.51 -7.78 -19.98
C ALA A 486 -3.44 -7.04 -20.96
N HIS A 487 -4.69 -6.78 -20.55
CA HIS A 487 -5.64 -6.00 -21.34
C HIS A 487 -5.16 -4.56 -21.55
N ALA A 488 -4.59 -3.94 -20.52
CA ALA A 488 -3.96 -2.63 -20.67
C ALA A 488 -2.83 -2.66 -21.72
N THR A 489 -1.96 -3.67 -21.67
CA THR A 489 -0.87 -3.84 -22.65
C THR A 489 -1.40 -4.05 -24.08
N MET A 490 -2.50 -4.79 -24.23
CA MET A 490 -3.18 -4.96 -25.51
C MET A 490 -3.65 -3.63 -26.07
N PHE A 491 -4.37 -2.83 -25.27
CA PHE A 491 -4.92 -1.54 -25.72
C PHE A 491 -3.85 -0.48 -26.00
N ILE A 492 -2.75 -0.41 -25.22
CA ILE A 492 -1.65 0.51 -25.54
C ILE A 492 -0.91 0.09 -26.81
N THR A 493 -0.81 -1.22 -27.08
CA THR A 493 -0.23 -1.73 -28.33
C THR A 493 -1.11 -1.36 -29.51
N LEU A 494 -2.44 -1.51 -29.37
CA LEU A 494 -3.41 -1.08 -30.38
C LEU A 494 -3.33 0.44 -30.64
N LEU A 495 -3.31 1.25 -29.58
CA LEU A 495 -3.16 2.71 -29.68
C LEU A 495 -1.92 3.08 -30.49
N VAL A 496 -0.78 2.47 -30.17
CA VAL A 496 0.49 2.74 -30.85
C VAL A 496 0.43 2.31 -32.31
N LEU A 497 -0.07 1.12 -32.62
CA LEU A 497 -0.18 0.65 -34.01
C LEU A 497 -1.06 1.58 -34.85
N LEU A 498 -2.17 2.06 -34.29
CA LEU A 498 -3.03 3.04 -34.94
C LEU A 498 -2.32 4.38 -35.13
N CYS A 499 -1.55 4.85 -34.15
CA CYS A 499 -0.73 6.05 -34.28
C CYS A 499 0.30 5.95 -35.41
N PHE A 500 1.00 4.82 -35.54
CA PHE A 500 1.95 4.61 -36.64
C PHE A 500 1.28 4.42 -37.99
N ASN A 501 0.05 3.89 -38.02
CA ASN A 501 -0.72 3.81 -39.25
C ASN A 501 -1.10 5.19 -39.81
N LEU A 502 -1.19 6.23 -38.96
CA LEU A 502 -1.32 7.62 -39.42
C LEU A 502 -0.13 8.10 -40.27
N LEU A 503 1.03 7.43 -40.15
CA LEU A 503 2.23 7.67 -40.94
C LEU A 503 2.39 6.68 -42.12
N GLY A 504 1.47 5.73 -42.26
CA GLY A 504 1.56 4.65 -43.26
C GLY A 504 2.36 3.42 -42.82
N GLU A 505 2.89 3.40 -41.59
CA GLU A 505 3.82 2.36 -41.11
C GLU A 505 3.15 1.32 -40.17
N GLY A 506 1.81 1.31 -40.09
CA GLY A 506 1.08 0.52 -39.09
C GLY A 506 1.34 -1.00 -39.18
N PHE A 507 1.43 -1.53 -40.40
CA PHE A 507 1.74 -2.95 -40.64
C PHE A 507 3.22 -3.26 -40.44
N GLU A 508 4.11 -2.34 -40.81
CA GLU A 508 5.56 -2.50 -40.73
C GLU A 508 6.05 -2.60 -39.29
N VAL A 509 5.40 -1.88 -38.37
CA VAL A 509 5.76 -1.85 -36.94
C VAL A 509 5.25 -3.07 -36.18
N ALA A 510 4.31 -3.85 -36.73
CA ALA A 510 3.72 -5.00 -36.05
C ALA A 510 4.72 -6.12 -35.74
N ALA A 511 5.57 -6.49 -36.69
CA ALA A 511 6.57 -7.54 -36.48
C ALA A 511 7.70 -7.11 -35.53
N PRO A 512 8.35 -5.93 -35.71
CA PRO A 512 9.30 -5.39 -34.75
C PRO A 512 8.75 -5.34 -33.32
N ARG A 513 7.46 -5.00 -33.16
CA ARG A 513 6.82 -4.97 -31.86
C ARG A 513 6.84 -6.32 -31.12
N VAL A 514 6.74 -7.45 -31.83
CA VAL A 514 6.89 -8.79 -31.22
C VAL A 514 8.33 -9.02 -30.81
N TYR A 515 9.28 -8.85 -31.73
CA TYR A 515 10.70 -9.12 -31.50
C TYR A 515 11.27 -8.24 -30.38
N ASP A 516 11.00 -6.94 -30.41
CA ASP A 516 11.48 -5.97 -29.42
C ASP A 516 10.87 -6.22 -28.04
N THR A 517 9.61 -6.68 -28.00
CA THR A 517 8.96 -7.04 -26.74
C THR A 517 9.59 -8.28 -26.14
N LEU A 518 9.86 -9.31 -26.94
CA LEU A 518 10.52 -10.53 -26.48
C LEU A 518 11.93 -10.23 -26.00
N LEU A 519 12.69 -9.43 -26.75
CA LEU A 519 14.06 -9.07 -26.39
C LEU A 519 14.12 -8.17 -25.16
N GLY A 520 13.29 -7.12 -25.08
CA GLY A 520 13.20 -6.27 -23.90
C GLY A 520 12.79 -7.03 -22.64
N CYS A 521 11.90 -8.02 -22.80
CA CYS A 521 11.56 -8.97 -21.75
C CYS A 521 12.74 -9.87 -21.36
N ALA A 522 13.49 -10.40 -22.33
CA ALA A 522 14.65 -11.25 -22.08
C ALA A 522 15.77 -10.51 -21.35
N ILE A 523 16.10 -9.28 -21.77
CA ILE A 523 17.12 -8.44 -21.11
C ILE A 523 16.69 -8.12 -19.67
N ALA A 524 15.43 -7.71 -19.47
CA ALA A 524 14.91 -7.42 -18.13
C ALA A 524 14.90 -8.67 -17.23
N TRP A 525 14.50 -9.82 -17.77
CA TRP A 525 14.55 -11.10 -17.06
C TRP A 525 15.97 -11.49 -16.65
N ALA A 526 16.93 -11.39 -17.57
CA ALA A 526 18.34 -11.68 -17.32
C ALA A 526 18.89 -10.75 -16.22
N ALA A 527 18.61 -9.46 -16.31
CA ALA A 527 19.07 -8.50 -15.32
C ALA A 527 18.52 -8.78 -13.92
N VAL A 528 17.22 -9.10 -13.77
CA VAL A 528 16.65 -9.44 -12.45
C VAL A 528 17.16 -10.79 -11.95
N SER A 529 17.50 -11.72 -12.84
CA SER A 529 18.01 -13.05 -12.46
C SER A 529 19.48 -13.05 -12.06
N PHE A 530 20.32 -12.23 -12.70
CA PHE A 530 21.78 -12.23 -12.51
C PHE A 530 22.30 -11.03 -11.72
N ILE A 531 21.67 -9.85 -11.80
CA ILE A 531 22.13 -8.61 -11.15
C ILE A 531 21.42 -8.45 -9.79
N TRP A 532 22.14 -8.81 -8.71
CA TRP A 532 21.64 -8.81 -7.32
C TRP A 532 20.23 -9.41 -7.21
N PRO A 533 20.04 -10.71 -7.52
CA PRO A 533 18.73 -11.32 -7.47
C PRO A 533 18.09 -11.11 -6.09
N ASP A 534 16.87 -10.55 -6.10
CA ASP A 534 16.07 -10.18 -4.92
C ASP A 534 15.46 -11.41 -4.25
N TRP A 535 16.31 -12.36 -3.89
CA TRP A 535 16.00 -13.45 -2.99
C TRP A 535 15.68 -12.87 -1.60
N LYS A 536 14.48 -12.29 -1.43
CA LYS A 536 14.08 -11.57 -0.20
C LYS A 536 14.14 -12.44 1.05
N PHE A 537 14.20 -13.76 0.92
CA PHE A 537 14.53 -14.65 2.03
C PHE A 537 15.88 -14.27 2.67
N ARG A 538 16.87 -13.77 1.93
CA ARG A 538 18.15 -13.30 2.52
C ARG A 538 18.02 -12.12 3.48
N GLN A 539 16.91 -11.38 3.47
CA GLN A 539 16.64 -10.30 4.42
C GLN A 539 15.55 -10.66 5.44
N LEU A 540 14.93 -11.84 5.35
CA LEU A 540 13.89 -12.26 6.30
C LEU A 540 14.37 -12.17 7.75
N PRO A 541 15.59 -12.61 8.13
CA PRO A 541 16.09 -12.46 9.50
C PRO A 541 16.22 -10.99 9.93
N ALA A 542 16.62 -10.11 9.00
CA ALA A 542 16.75 -8.68 9.30
C ALA A 542 15.39 -8.00 9.49
N ILE A 543 14.38 -8.43 8.72
CA ILE A 543 13.00 -7.91 8.82
C ILE A 543 12.35 -8.45 10.09
N VAL A 544 12.49 -9.74 10.39
CA VAL A 544 12.03 -10.34 11.66
C VAL A 544 12.62 -9.59 12.84
N ARG A 545 13.95 -9.41 12.89
CA ARG A 545 14.59 -8.61 13.95
C ARG A 545 14.03 -7.19 14.03
N LYS A 546 13.86 -6.51 12.89
CA LYS A 546 13.28 -5.16 12.89
C LYS A 546 11.86 -5.15 13.47
N THR A 547 11.03 -6.14 13.14
CA THR A 547 9.66 -6.28 13.65
C THR A 547 9.64 -6.52 15.15
N LEU A 548 10.41 -7.50 15.63
CA LEU A 548 10.52 -7.79 17.07
C LEU A 548 11.01 -6.58 17.88
N ASN A 549 12.02 -5.87 17.37
CA ASN A 549 12.51 -4.64 18.00
C ASN A 549 11.45 -3.52 18.03
N ALA A 550 10.57 -3.46 17.01
CA ALA A 550 9.50 -2.48 16.98
C ALA A 550 8.40 -2.83 17.99
N ASP A 551 8.10 -4.12 18.17
CA ASP A 551 7.16 -4.62 19.17
C ASP A 551 7.67 -4.37 20.60
N CYS A 552 8.95 -4.63 20.88
CA CYS A 552 9.60 -4.28 22.16
C CYS A 552 9.49 -2.78 22.47
N ARG A 553 9.83 -1.92 21.50
CA ARG A 553 9.72 -0.46 21.69
C ARG A 553 8.29 0.02 21.92
N TYR A 554 7.30 -0.67 21.32
CA TYR A 554 5.90 -0.35 21.57
C TYR A 554 5.49 -0.76 22.98
N LEU A 555 5.93 -1.94 23.44
CA LEU A 555 5.73 -2.38 24.81
C LEU A 555 6.40 -1.44 25.83
N ASP A 556 7.62 -0.98 25.58
CA ASP A 556 8.32 0.02 26.41
C ASP A 556 7.53 1.34 26.50
N ALA A 557 7.00 1.81 25.37
CA ALA A 557 6.21 3.03 25.33
C ALA A 557 4.89 2.90 26.11
N ILE A 558 4.32 1.69 26.20
CA ILE A 558 3.14 1.39 27.01
C ILE A 558 3.52 1.34 28.50
N LEU A 559 4.64 0.70 28.85
CA LEU A 559 5.16 0.61 30.23
C LEU A 559 5.31 2.00 30.87
N VAL A 560 5.86 2.97 30.13
CA VAL A 560 5.98 4.37 30.60
C VAL A 560 4.62 4.95 31.02
N GLN A 561 3.54 4.61 30.31
CA GLN A 561 2.21 5.14 30.59
C GLN A 561 1.50 4.45 31.75
N TYR A 562 1.85 3.20 32.06
CA TYR A 562 1.41 2.57 33.29
C TYR A 562 2.02 3.24 34.53
N HIS A 563 3.25 3.77 34.42
CA HIS A 563 3.88 4.55 35.49
C HIS A 563 3.37 6.01 35.56
N GLN A 564 3.31 6.71 34.43
CA GLN A 564 3.09 8.17 34.40
C GLN A 564 1.63 8.57 34.15
N GLY A 565 0.80 7.61 33.73
CA GLY A 565 -0.54 7.85 33.24
C GLY A 565 -0.63 7.94 31.72
N LYS A 566 -1.86 7.89 31.22
CA LYS A 566 -2.15 7.82 29.79
C LYS A 566 -1.77 9.13 29.11
N ASP A 567 -0.80 9.03 28.19
CA ASP A 567 -0.41 10.12 27.29
C ASP A 567 -0.61 9.66 25.83
N ASN A 568 -1.21 10.53 25.03
CA ASN A 568 -1.30 10.32 23.58
C ASN A 568 -0.15 11.02 22.83
N GLY A 569 0.95 11.34 23.53
CA GLY A 569 2.12 12.01 23.01
C GLY A 569 2.77 11.36 21.79
N LEU A 570 3.64 12.13 21.14
CA LEU A 570 4.25 11.76 19.86
C LEU A 570 5.04 10.44 19.94
N ALA A 571 5.77 10.20 21.04
CA ALA A 571 6.61 9.02 21.21
C ALA A 571 5.81 7.71 21.15
N TYR A 572 4.71 7.61 21.92
CA TYR A 572 3.81 6.45 21.91
C TYR A 572 3.26 6.19 20.50
N ARG A 573 2.81 7.24 19.81
CA ARG A 573 2.23 7.12 18.48
C ARG A 573 3.23 6.65 17.42
N ILE A 574 4.49 7.07 17.53
CA ILE A 574 5.57 6.61 16.65
C ILE A 574 5.85 5.13 16.92
N ALA A 575 6.03 4.73 18.18
CA ALA A 575 6.30 3.34 18.55
C ALA A 575 5.17 2.40 18.06
N ARG A 576 3.92 2.76 18.35
CA ARG A 576 2.73 2.03 17.86
C ARG A 576 2.69 1.91 16.34
N ARG A 577 2.93 3.01 15.63
CA ARG A 577 2.94 3.04 14.16
C ARG A 577 4.03 2.13 13.62
N ASP A 578 5.23 2.20 14.19
CA ASP A 578 6.39 1.47 13.69
C ASP A 578 6.25 -0.04 13.93
N ALA A 579 5.62 -0.47 15.03
CA ALA A 579 5.24 -1.86 15.30
C ALA A 579 4.28 -2.40 14.22
N HIS A 580 3.11 -1.76 14.04
CA HIS A 580 2.15 -2.19 13.01
C HIS A 580 2.70 -2.10 11.57
N ASN A 581 3.57 -1.12 11.28
CA ASN A 581 4.22 -1.03 9.97
C ASN A 581 5.22 -2.18 9.75
N SER A 582 5.94 -2.59 10.78
CA SER A 582 6.93 -3.68 10.67
C SER A 582 6.23 -5.04 10.59
N ASP A 583 5.11 -5.24 11.30
CA ASP A 583 4.21 -6.40 11.15
C ASP A 583 3.65 -6.47 9.71
N ALA A 584 3.16 -5.34 9.18
CA ALA A 584 2.66 -5.26 7.80
C ALA A 584 3.75 -5.54 6.75
N GLU A 585 4.99 -5.07 6.98
CA GLU A 585 6.15 -5.35 6.14
C GLU A 585 6.52 -6.83 6.17
N LEU A 586 6.54 -7.46 7.36
CA LEU A 586 6.78 -8.89 7.53
C LEU A 586 5.74 -9.74 6.77
N ALA A 587 4.45 -9.42 6.92
CA ALA A 587 3.37 -10.08 6.19
C ALA A 587 3.56 -9.99 4.67
N SER A 588 3.92 -8.80 4.16
CA SER A 588 4.19 -8.58 2.74
C SER A 588 5.38 -9.41 2.24
N VAL A 589 6.45 -9.53 3.02
CA VAL A 589 7.65 -10.30 2.65
C VAL A 589 7.33 -11.78 2.58
N ILE A 590 6.61 -12.32 3.56
CA ILE A 590 6.25 -13.74 3.63
C ILE A 590 5.26 -14.09 2.51
N SER A 591 4.26 -13.24 2.25
CA SER A 591 3.34 -13.41 1.11
C SER A 591 4.08 -13.40 -0.23
N ASN A 592 5.12 -12.58 -0.39
CA ASN A 592 5.95 -12.59 -1.59
C ASN A 592 6.82 -13.86 -1.69
N MET A 593 7.23 -14.43 -0.56
CA MET A 593 8.04 -15.65 -0.48
C MET A 593 7.24 -16.91 -0.83
N SER A 594 5.96 -16.98 -0.43
CA SER A 594 5.09 -18.11 -0.76
C SER A 594 4.74 -18.21 -2.25
N ALA A 595 4.80 -17.09 -2.96
CA ALA A 595 4.69 -17.05 -4.41
C ALA A 595 5.95 -17.54 -5.14
N ASP A 596 7.06 -17.80 -4.44
CA ASP A 596 8.29 -18.34 -5.02
C ASP A 596 8.31 -19.88 -4.96
N PRO A 597 8.24 -20.58 -6.11
CA PRO A 597 8.25 -22.04 -6.15
C PRO A 597 9.60 -22.67 -5.77
N LYS A 598 10.69 -21.89 -5.65
CA LYS A 598 12.02 -22.37 -5.25
C LYS A 598 12.32 -22.18 -3.77
N ALA A 599 11.47 -21.48 -3.02
CA ALA A 599 11.70 -21.29 -1.59
C ALA A 599 11.48 -22.61 -0.84
N ASP A 600 12.34 -22.86 0.15
CA ASP A 600 12.26 -24.05 1.00
C ASP A 600 10.95 -24.03 1.77
N LYS A 601 10.14 -25.08 1.59
CA LYS A 601 8.83 -25.22 2.26
C LYS A 601 8.98 -25.16 3.79
N ALA A 602 10.04 -25.72 4.35
CA ALA A 602 10.26 -25.69 5.80
C ALA A 602 10.48 -24.27 6.32
N ILE A 603 11.19 -23.43 5.56
CA ILE A 603 11.40 -22.01 5.90
C ILE A 603 10.12 -21.21 5.67
N GLN A 604 9.36 -21.53 4.62
CA GLN A 604 8.06 -20.90 4.37
C GLN A 604 7.11 -21.15 5.54
N ASP A 605 6.94 -22.40 5.95
CA ASP A 605 6.06 -22.79 7.05
C ASP A 605 6.50 -22.14 8.38
N ALA A 606 7.81 -22.15 8.67
CA ALA A 606 8.35 -21.49 9.85
C ALA A 606 8.11 -19.96 9.84
N ALA A 607 8.27 -19.31 8.68
CA ALA A 607 8.02 -17.88 8.54
C ALA A 607 6.53 -17.55 8.68
N PHE A 608 5.65 -18.36 8.10
CA PHE A 608 4.20 -18.23 8.27
C PHE A 608 3.80 -18.35 9.73
N ARG A 609 4.30 -19.37 10.42
CA ARG A 609 4.03 -19.55 11.84
C ARG A 609 4.54 -18.37 12.67
N LEU A 610 5.74 -17.88 12.38
CA LEU A 610 6.30 -16.70 13.04
C LEU A 610 5.44 -15.46 12.80
N LEU A 611 4.93 -15.24 11.58
CA LEU A 611 4.04 -14.12 11.30
C LEU A 611 2.76 -14.18 12.13
N CYS A 612 2.12 -15.35 12.20
CA CYS A 612 0.92 -15.53 13.01
C CYS A 612 1.20 -15.23 14.49
N LEU A 613 2.27 -15.80 15.06
CA LEU A 613 2.67 -15.55 16.45
C LEU A 613 3.03 -14.09 16.71
N ASN A 614 3.75 -13.44 15.78
CA ASN A 614 4.09 -12.02 15.89
C ASN A 614 2.83 -11.14 15.87
N HIS A 615 1.90 -11.44 14.98
CA HIS A 615 0.63 -10.73 14.91
C HIS A 615 -0.19 -10.90 16.20
N THR A 616 -0.19 -12.11 16.77
CA THR A 616 -0.81 -12.39 18.09
C THR A 616 -0.09 -11.63 19.21
N LEU A 617 1.24 -11.64 19.25
CA LEU A 617 2.05 -10.88 20.20
C LEU A 617 1.70 -9.38 20.15
N LEU A 618 1.70 -8.80 18.96
CA LEU A 618 1.31 -7.41 18.75
C LEU A 618 -0.14 -7.13 19.16
N SER A 619 -1.04 -8.11 19.03
CA SER A 619 -2.42 -8.01 19.48
C SER A 619 -2.52 -7.96 21.02
N TYR A 620 -1.68 -8.70 21.74
CA TYR A 620 -1.60 -8.64 23.22
C TYR A 620 -0.95 -7.34 23.70
N ILE A 621 0.11 -6.88 23.03
CA ILE A 621 0.71 -5.57 23.30
C ILE A 621 -0.32 -4.45 23.05
N SER A 622 -1.10 -4.54 21.97
CA SER A 622 -2.17 -3.58 21.70
C SER A 622 -3.30 -3.63 22.73
N ALA A 623 -3.60 -4.79 23.31
CA ALA A 623 -4.56 -4.89 24.41
C ALA A 623 -4.09 -4.15 25.67
N LEU A 624 -2.80 -4.29 26.02
CA LEU A 624 -2.17 -3.47 27.07
C LEU A 624 -2.26 -1.98 26.71
N GLY A 625 -1.92 -1.61 25.47
CA GLY A 625 -2.05 -0.23 24.98
C GLY A 625 -3.48 0.33 25.06
N ALA A 626 -4.51 -0.47 24.76
CA ALA A 626 -5.91 -0.03 24.80
C ALA A 626 -6.40 0.25 26.23
N HIS A 627 -5.89 -0.50 27.22
CA HIS A 627 -6.25 -0.40 28.64
C HIS A 627 -5.19 0.30 29.50
N ARG A 628 -4.24 1.01 28.87
CA ARG A 628 -3.18 1.73 29.57
C ARG A 628 -3.73 2.91 30.38
N GLU A 629 -3.52 2.85 31.68
CA GLU A 629 -3.82 3.89 32.65
C GLU A 629 -2.79 3.78 33.78
N ARG A 630 -2.64 4.83 34.60
CA ARG A 630 -1.71 4.77 35.72
C ARG A 630 -2.09 3.65 36.68
N LEU A 631 -1.12 2.80 37.05
CA LEU A 631 -1.25 1.82 38.11
C LEU A 631 -0.63 2.36 39.40
N ASP A 632 -1.25 2.03 40.53
CA ASP A 632 -0.74 2.40 41.85
C ASP A 632 -0.03 1.22 42.54
N SER A 633 -0.27 -0.02 42.10
CA SER A 633 0.37 -1.21 42.65
C SER A 633 1.83 -1.33 42.22
N VAL A 634 2.74 -1.05 43.17
CA VAL A 634 4.20 -1.18 42.97
C VAL A 634 4.59 -2.60 42.57
N ALA A 635 3.99 -3.62 43.19
CA ALA A 635 4.32 -5.02 42.89
C ALA A 635 4.00 -5.42 41.43
N VAL A 636 2.89 -4.90 40.87
CA VAL A 636 2.49 -5.16 39.49
C VAL A 636 3.36 -4.37 38.52
N LEU A 637 3.72 -3.13 38.87
CA LEU A 637 4.65 -2.32 38.09
C LEU A 637 6.06 -2.95 38.02
N ASP A 638 6.57 -3.44 39.14
CA ASP A 638 7.87 -4.13 39.20
C ASP A 638 7.85 -5.42 38.37
N LEU A 639 6.77 -6.20 38.46
CA LEU A 639 6.60 -7.38 37.61
C LEU A 639 6.53 -7.01 36.13
N LEU A 640 5.81 -5.94 35.78
CA LEU A 640 5.72 -5.47 34.40
C LEU A 640 7.10 -5.02 33.90
N ASN A 641 7.89 -4.31 34.70
CA ASN A 641 9.28 -3.95 34.38
C ASN A 641 10.13 -5.20 34.09
N ASP A 642 10.08 -6.20 34.98
CA ASP A 642 10.82 -7.44 34.82
C ASP A 642 10.38 -8.21 33.57
N ALA A 643 9.08 -8.26 33.30
CA ALA A 643 8.51 -8.92 32.13
C ALA A 643 8.92 -8.24 30.82
N VAL A 644 8.92 -6.89 30.78
CA VAL A 644 9.36 -6.14 29.59
C VAL A 644 10.86 -6.37 29.33
N CYS A 645 11.70 -6.31 30.37
CA CYS A 645 13.12 -6.63 30.24
C CYS A 645 13.34 -8.08 29.78
N TYR A 646 12.53 -9.02 30.27
CA TYR A 646 12.60 -10.41 29.85
C TYR A 646 12.18 -10.59 28.38
N VAL A 647 11.07 -9.98 27.95
CA VAL A 647 10.61 -10.01 26.55
C VAL A 647 11.69 -9.46 25.63
N ASP A 648 12.26 -8.30 25.96
CA ASP A 648 13.35 -7.69 25.19
C ASP A 648 14.57 -8.62 25.14
N GLY A 649 14.98 -9.18 26.27
CA GLY A 649 16.07 -10.15 26.35
C GLY A 649 15.82 -11.40 25.49
N ALA A 650 14.65 -12.02 25.63
CA ALA A 650 14.28 -13.25 24.94
C ALA A 650 14.22 -13.08 23.41
N LEU A 651 13.69 -11.94 22.93
CA LEU A 651 13.57 -11.67 21.49
C LEU A 651 14.91 -11.31 20.83
N HIS A 652 15.90 -10.83 21.60
CA HIS A 652 17.20 -10.40 21.10
C HIS A 652 18.36 -11.39 21.30
N HIS A 653 18.29 -12.34 22.25
CA HIS A 653 19.41 -13.20 22.61
C HIS A 653 19.45 -14.54 21.87
N GLU A 654 20.67 -15.04 21.59
CA GLU A 654 20.92 -16.34 20.98
C GLU A 654 20.87 -17.50 22.00
N VAL A 655 20.73 -18.72 21.46
CA VAL A 655 20.47 -20.03 22.10
C VAL A 655 21.24 -20.34 23.41
N GLN A 656 22.36 -19.67 23.68
CA GLN A 656 23.21 -19.91 24.86
C GLN A 656 22.55 -19.52 26.19
N ASP A 657 21.57 -18.62 26.21
CA ASP A 657 20.84 -18.22 27.43
C ASP A 657 19.52 -18.98 27.64
N ARG A 658 19.18 -19.98 26.81
CA ARG A 658 17.86 -20.65 26.82
C ARG A 658 17.47 -21.19 28.20
N GLN A 659 18.43 -21.70 28.97
CA GLN A 659 18.19 -22.23 30.31
C GLN A 659 17.92 -21.11 31.34
N ARG A 660 18.64 -19.99 31.24
CA ARG A 660 18.42 -18.79 32.07
C ARG A 660 17.09 -18.12 31.74
N ILE A 661 16.75 -18.07 30.46
CA ILE A 661 15.48 -17.54 29.94
C ILE A 661 14.31 -18.40 30.45
N SER A 662 14.41 -19.74 30.35
CA SER A 662 13.39 -20.64 30.90
C SER A 662 13.20 -20.47 32.41
N GLN A 663 14.28 -20.36 33.18
CA GLN A 663 14.20 -20.15 34.63
C GLN A 663 13.57 -18.80 34.99
N ALA A 664 13.86 -17.74 34.23
CA ALA A 664 13.26 -16.43 34.42
C ALA A 664 11.76 -16.44 34.06
N LEU A 665 11.36 -17.18 33.01
CA LEU A 665 9.96 -17.40 32.66
C LEU A 665 9.22 -18.11 33.79
N ASP A 666 9.76 -19.21 34.31
CA ASP A 666 9.14 -19.97 35.39
C ASP A 666 8.98 -19.12 36.66
N ALA A 667 9.98 -18.30 36.98
CA ALA A 667 9.92 -17.36 38.09
C ALA A 667 8.87 -16.25 37.90
N LEU A 668 8.76 -15.70 36.68
CA LEU A 668 7.75 -14.69 36.34
C LEU A 668 6.34 -15.27 36.36
N SER A 669 6.13 -16.44 35.77
CA SER A 669 4.86 -17.16 35.80
C SER A 669 4.42 -17.48 37.23
N GLY A 670 5.33 -17.99 38.07
CA GLY A 670 5.04 -18.22 39.49
C GLY A 670 4.67 -16.95 40.26
N ARG A 671 5.30 -15.81 39.92
CA ARG A 671 4.94 -14.50 40.51
C ARG A 671 3.56 -14.03 40.06
N ILE A 672 3.21 -14.20 38.77
CA ILE A 672 1.89 -13.88 38.22
C ILE A 672 0.81 -14.66 38.98
N GLU A 673 1.01 -15.97 39.18
CA GLU A 673 0.06 -16.83 39.90
C GLU A 673 -0.06 -16.47 41.40
N SER A 674 1.03 -16.03 42.03
CA SER A 674 1.05 -15.68 43.45
C SER A 674 0.40 -14.33 43.77
N LEU A 675 0.30 -13.43 42.78
CA LEU A 675 -0.24 -12.08 42.96
C LEU A 675 -1.76 -12.12 43.01
N VAL A 676 -2.31 -12.01 44.21
CA VAL A 676 -3.77 -11.89 44.41
C VAL A 676 -4.21 -10.47 44.09
N THR A 677 -4.82 -10.29 42.93
CA THR A 677 -5.47 -9.04 42.53
C THR A 677 -6.98 -9.11 42.75
N GLU A 678 -7.62 -7.96 42.99
CA GLU A 678 -9.08 -7.90 43.01
C GLU A 678 -9.67 -8.39 41.68
N PRO A 679 -10.75 -9.19 41.70
CA PRO A 679 -11.39 -9.66 40.48
C PRO A 679 -11.89 -8.49 39.64
N GLU A 680 -11.56 -8.49 38.35
CA GLU A 680 -11.85 -7.42 37.36
C GLU A 680 -11.04 -6.12 37.55
N SER A 681 -10.00 -6.13 38.38
CA SER A 681 -9.06 -5.01 38.49
C SER A 681 -8.21 -4.82 37.22
N LYS A 682 -7.66 -3.61 37.04
CA LYS A 682 -6.80 -3.28 35.89
C LYS A 682 -5.49 -4.05 35.97
N GLU A 683 -4.99 -4.21 37.19
CA GLU A 683 -3.84 -5.00 37.56
C GLU A 683 -3.99 -6.44 37.06
N GLN A 684 -5.16 -7.06 37.27
CA GLN A 684 -5.43 -8.42 36.79
C GLN A 684 -5.35 -8.52 35.26
N LEU A 685 -5.92 -7.55 34.53
CA LEU A 685 -5.85 -7.54 33.07
C LEU A 685 -4.40 -7.43 32.60
N VAL A 686 -3.59 -6.59 33.24
CA VAL A 686 -2.16 -6.45 32.93
C VAL A 686 -1.43 -7.77 33.16
N LEU A 687 -1.63 -8.42 34.32
CA LEU A 687 -1.04 -9.72 34.62
C LEU A 687 -1.43 -10.79 33.60
N GLN A 688 -2.71 -10.85 33.21
CA GLN A 688 -3.20 -11.80 32.20
C GLN A 688 -2.55 -11.56 30.84
N GLN A 689 -2.48 -10.30 30.38
CA GLN A 689 -1.87 -9.99 29.08
C GLN A 689 -0.36 -10.28 29.08
N ILE A 690 0.35 -9.99 30.17
CA ILE A 690 1.76 -10.38 30.30
C ILE A 690 1.90 -11.90 30.23
N GLY A 691 1.08 -12.65 30.93
CA GLY A 691 1.09 -14.12 30.87
C GLY A 691 0.95 -14.65 29.45
N LEU A 692 -0.02 -14.12 28.69
CA LEU A 692 -0.21 -14.48 27.27
C LEU A 692 0.98 -14.11 26.39
N VAL A 693 1.62 -12.96 26.64
CA VAL A 693 2.86 -12.56 25.94
C VAL A 693 3.98 -13.57 26.23
N LEU A 694 4.17 -13.92 27.51
CA LEU A 694 5.22 -14.85 27.94
C LEU A 694 5.04 -16.25 27.34
N GLU A 695 3.79 -16.71 27.19
CA GLU A 695 3.46 -18.02 26.63
C GLU A 695 3.87 -18.17 25.15
N LEU A 696 3.86 -17.08 24.36
CA LEU A 696 4.24 -17.11 22.94
C LEU A 696 5.76 -17.12 22.72
N LEU A 697 6.54 -16.60 23.67
CA LEU A 697 7.98 -16.36 23.50
C LEU A 697 8.80 -17.63 23.19
N PRO A 698 8.57 -18.80 23.83
CA PRO A 698 9.36 -19.99 23.55
C PRO A 698 9.27 -20.44 22.09
N GLU A 699 8.07 -20.46 21.50
CA GLU A 699 7.86 -20.85 20.10
C GLU A 699 8.43 -19.78 19.15
N LEU A 700 8.16 -18.50 19.44
CA LEU A 700 8.60 -17.38 18.63
C LEU A 700 10.14 -17.29 18.56
N THR A 701 10.84 -17.47 19.70
CA THR A 701 12.31 -17.50 19.74
C THR A 701 12.90 -18.72 19.04
N ALA A 702 12.24 -19.88 19.12
CA ALA A 702 12.65 -21.08 18.39
C ALA A 702 12.55 -20.89 16.87
N LEU A 703 11.45 -20.32 16.38
CA LEU A 703 11.24 -20.01 14.96
C LEU A 703 12.19 -18.92 14.47
N ASN A 704 12.42 -17.87 15.25
CA ASN A 704 13.41 -16.83 14.93
C ASN A 704 14.81 -17.44 14.75
N THR A 705 15.20 -18.35 15.64
CA THR A 705 16.47 -19.09 15.55
C THR A 705 16.51 -19.99 14.31
N GLN A 706 15.43 -20.70 14.00
CA GLN A 706 15.34 -21.58 12.84
C GLN A 706 15.51 -20.78 11.53
N ILE A 707 14.81 -19.66 11.40
CA ILE A 707 14.90 -18.76 10.25
C ILE A 707 16.30 -18.13 10.16
N GLY A 708 16.90 -17.77 11.30
CA GLY A 708 18.26 -17.24 11.35
C GLY A 708 19.35 -18.23 10.93
N LYS A 709 19.14 -19.55 11.13
CA LYS A 709 20.10 -20.61 10.78
C LYS A 709 19.97 -21.14 9.34
N ALA A 710 18.79 -21.01 8.74
CA ALA A 710 18.46 -21.64 7.46
C ALA A 710 18.86 -20.80 6.22
N ILE A 711 19.41 -19.60 6.43
CA ILE A 711 19.79 -18.62 5.40
C ILE A 711 21.27 -18.27 5.59
#